data_AF-A0A9R0EP35-F1
#
_entry.id   AF-A0A9R0EP35-F1
#
_cell.length_a   1.000
_cell.length_b   1.000
_cell.length_c   1.000
_cell.angle_alpha   90.00
_cell.angle_beta   90.00
_cell.angle_gamma   90.00
#
_symmetry.space_group_name_H-M   'P 1'
#
loop_
_entity.id
_entity.type
_entity.pdbx_description
1 polymer ?
#
loop_
_entity_poly.entity_id
_entity_poly.type
_entity_poly.pdbx_seq_one_letter_code
_entity_poly.pdbx_strand_id
1 'polypeptide(L)'
;MASTEADHVSPKQTAHDEEHSLKCGWGMFRPSWLQRFRTAKWALFWLCWAGAIQGMVVNGFVNVVITTIEKRFGLRSMQTGVIAGGYDMASFACLAPVTYLGGRSGSSKPRWLGLGVLLMGTGSLLFALPHFLVPNYKIAGNEPADLCTPNRTLTDSCDGNVPSEGGAWAVAVFVFAQLLHGAGATPLFTLGVTYIDENVSKKMSSVYLGVYYTMAVVGPAMGYVIGGQMLTIYTDFLTVDSDALGVTPVSSVWIGAWWIGFILSAILCLIVAIPLMAFPHELPGAAEIRASKVSEAHEGAASKSAAFSALHELPRAAAALLRNPTFLFLNLAGATEGMLISGFAAFLPKLIENQFAVNASEAALLLGVITVPAGGGGTFLGGWLVKRWQLACAGIIKLCVAATVVAAAFTFGFVLTCDDYPFAGVTVMYNSPAVPGADSLTAMCNTDCSCINAPYSPVCGADGNVYYSACHAGCTRQTLAGAAQLFHQCSCVLTKENMTLPTYELEGEVNSTISYEAINSICSTDCPLLWVFVCMSFGVMLFTFLATMPALSATLRCVREDQRSFALGIQWIKVRLLGTIPAPLLFGFLIDLSCSLWSTSCNKTGACLQYDNTNMSRYMLGIALVGKLCSLLFFFLAWWFYRPPGSKNGNAIVPSVDLVVCAEKTNGNVTNVANGTLERGSNGYCNAALECSDHL
;
A
#
# COMPACT_ATOMS: atom_id res chain seq x y z
N MET A 1 0.21 -63.86 -30.00
CA MET A 1 -0.82 -62.82 -29.83
C MET A 1 -0.25 -61.76 -28.88
N ALA A 2 0.02 -60.58 -29.45
CA ALA A 2 0.32 -59.29 -28.83
C ALA A 2 1.31 -59.23 -27.65
N SER A 3 2.60 -59.07 -27.98
CA SER A 3 3.59 -58.34 -27.20
C SER A 3 3.28 -56.84 -27.28
N THR A 4 3.07 -56.19 -26.13
CA THR A 4 2.99 -54.72 -26.00
C THR A 4 4.36 -54.11 -26.28
N GLU A 5 4.47 -53.38 -27.41
CA GLU A 5 5.56 -52.47 -27.71
C GLU A 5 5.62 -51.37 -26.64
N ALA A 6 6.74 -51.31 -25.94
CA ALA A 6 7.15 -50.12 -25.22
C ALA A 6 7.76 -49.17 -26.26
N ASP A 7 7.10 -48.04 -26.52
CA ASP A 7 7.62 -46.99 -27.40
C ASP A 7 8.99 -46.51 -26.88
N HIS A 8 10.05 -46.93 -27.57
CA HIS A 8 11.40 -46.43 -27.40
C HIS A 8 11.47 -45.01 -27.97
N VAL A 9 11.18 -44.00 -27.14
CA VAL A 9 11.46 -42.60 -27.48
C VAL A 9 12.98 -42.43 -27.59
N SER A 10 13.45 -42.05 -28.78
CA SER A 10 14.89 -41.86 -29.07
C SER A 10 15.48 -40.73 -28.22
N PRO A 11 16.69 -40.89 -27.62
CA PRO A 11 17.36 -39.84 -26.84
C PRO A 11 17.60 -38.53 -27.60
N LYS A 12 17.65 -38.58 -28.94
CA LYS A 12 17.77 -37.39 -29.80
C LYS A 12 16.47 -36.58 -29.86
N GLN A 13 15.34 -37.24 -29.71
CA GLN A 13 14.01 -36.61 -29.80
C GLN A 13 13.67 -35.90 -28.49
N THR A 14 13.99 -36.50 -27.34
CA THR A 14 13.92 -35.85 -26.04
C THR A 14 14.87 -34.64 -25.91
N ALA A 15 16.11 -34.75 -26.40
CA ALA A 15 17.05 -33.63 -26.38
C ALA A 15 16.60 -32.45 -27.28
N HIS A 16 16.04 -32.75 -28.45
CA HIS A 16 15.53 -31.73 -29.37
C HIS A 16 14.25 -31.05 -28.83
N ASP A 17 13.39 -31.80 -28.12
CA ASP A 17 12.21 -31.27 -27.44
C ASP A 17 12.57 -30.42 -26.22
N GLU A 18 13.59 -30.82 -25.44
CA GLU A 18 14.14 -30.02 -24.32
C GLU A 18 14.75 -28.72 -24.83
N GLU A 19 15.60 -28.76 -25.86
CA GLU A 19 16.23 -27.56 -26.43
C GLU A 19 15.20 -26.64 -27.11
N HIS A 20 14.16 -27.21 -27.74
CA HIS A 20 13.03 -26.46 -28.27
C HIS A 20 12.22 -25.81 -27.15
N SER A 21 12.06 -26.46 -25.98
CA SER A 21 11.32 -25.93 -24.84
C SER A 21 11.99 -24.73 -24.15
N LEU A 22 13.31 -24.58 -24.29
CA LEU A 22 14.15 -23.52 -23.69
C LEU A 22 14.28 -22.24 -24.55
N LYS A 23 13.56 -22.14 -25.66
CA LYS A 23 13.50 -20.93 -26.51
C LYS A 23 12.40 -19.97 -26.05
N CYS A 24 12.63 -18.66 -26.09
CA CYS A 24 11.57 -17.68 -25.83
C CYS A 24 10.45 -17.78 -26.89
N GLY A 25 9.19 -17.63 -26.49
CA GLY A 25 8.05 -17.52 -27.40
C GLY A 25 6.72 -17.95 -26.78
N TRP A 26 5.67 -17.89 -27.58
CA TRP A 26 4.29 -18.16 -27.17
C TRP A 26 3.80 -19.44 -27.80
N GLY A 27 3.56 -20.47 -26.99
CA GLY A 27 3.17 -21.79 -27.49
C GLY A 27 4.19 -22.34 -28.49
N MET A 28 3.76 -22.51 -29.74
CA MET A 28 4.61 -22.97 -30.85
C MET A 28 5.33 -21.83 -31.59
N PHE A 29 4.95 -20.57 -31.39
CA PHE A 29 5.54 -19.42 -32.05
C PHE A 29 6.78 -18.92 -31.30
N ARG A 30 7.98 -19.24 -31.82
CA ARG A 30 9.28 -18.93 -31.20
C ARG A 30 10.23 -18.24 -32.18
N PRO A 31 10.03 -16.95 -32.49
CA PRO A 31 10.84 -16.26 -33.48
C PRO A 31 12.29 -16.06 -33.01
N SER A 32 13.22 -16.03 -33.97
CA SER A 32 14.65 -15.89 -33.73
C SER A 32 15.05 -14.53 -33.16
N TRP A 33 14.36 -13.44 -33.55
CA TRP A 33 14.60 -12.10 -33.00
C TRP A 33 14.30 -12.01 -31.50
N LEU A 34 13.35 -12.81 -30.99
CA LEU A 34 12.95 -12.80 -29.58
C LEU A 34 13.97 -13.50 -28.68
N GLN A 35 14.81 -14.39 -29.24
CA GLN A 35 15.85 -15.09 -28.48
C GLN A 35 16.94 -14.12 -27.96
N ARG A 36 17.10 -12.95 -28.59
CA ARG A 36 18.02 -11.91 -28.11
C ARG A 36 17.66 -11.39 -26.71
N PHE A 37 16.39 -11.46 -26.35
CA PHE A 37 15.89 -11.01 -25.05
C PHE A 37 15.91 -12.10 -23.97
N ARG A 38 16.34 -13.33 -24.31
CA ARG A 38 16.45 -14.48 -23.40
C ARG A 38 17.63 -14.33 -22.42
N THR A 39 17.55 -13.35 -21.54
CA THR A 39 18.58 -13.08 -20.52
C THR A 39 17.93 -12.73 -19.18
N ALA A 40 18.63 -12.97 -18.08
CA ALA A 40 18.16 -12.61 -16.74
C ALA A 40 17.92 -11.11 -16.56
N LYS A 41 18.68 -10.25 -17.27
CA LYS A 41 18.53 -8.79 -17.22
C LYS A 41 17.17 -8.34 -17.75
N TRP A 42 16.74 -8.90 -18.88
CA TRP A 42 15.43 -8.61 -19.46
C TRP A 42 14.29 -9.23 -18.64
N ALA A 43 14.47 -10.44 -18.09
CA ALA A 43 13.52 -11.00 -17.15
C ALA A 43 13.33 -10.10 -15.91
N LEU A 44 14.44 -9.62 -15.33
CA LEU A 44 14.40 -8.66 -14.22
C LEU A 44 13.67 -7.37 -14.62
N PHE A 45 13.94 -6.80 -15.80
CA PHE A 45 13.28 -5.59 -16.28
C PHE A 45 11.75 -5.73 -16.27
N TRP A 46 11.22 -6.81 -16.86
CA TRP A 46 9.77 -7.03 -16.91
C TRP A 46 9.17 -7.34 -15.54
N LEU A 47 9.88 -8.07 -14.69
CA LEU A 47 9.44 -8.32 -13.31
C LEU A 47 9.41 -7.03 -12.48
N CYS A 48 10.40 -6.15 -12.64
CA CYS A 48 10.43 -4.84 -11.97
C CYS A 48 9.21 -4.00 -12.36
N TRP A 49 8.86 -3.94 -13.64
CA TRP A 49 7.65 -3.25 -14.10
C TRP A 49 6.37 -3.92 -13.59
N ALA A 50 6.30 -5.26 -13.56
CA ALA A 50 5.15 -5.95 -12.99
C ALA A 50 4.96 -5.64 -11.49
N GLY A 51 6.06 -5.60 -10.72
CA GLY A 51 6.05 -5.19 -9.32
C GLY A 51 5.67 -3.71 -9.14
N ALA A 52 6.17 -2.83 -9.99
CA ALA A 52 5.80 -1.41 -9.99
C ALA A 52 4.31 -1.20 -10.25
N ILE A 53 3.77 -1.85 -11.29
CA ILE A 53 2.34 -1.74 -11.64
C ILE A 53 1.48 -2.30 -10.52
N GLN A 54 1.86 -3.44 -9.93
CA GLN A 54 1.16 -4.00 -8.77
C GLN A 54 1.10 -3.00 -7.62
N GLY A 55 2.24 -2.40 -7.25
CA GLY A 55 2.30 -1.40 -6.18
C GLY A 55 1.51 -0.14 -6.51
N MET A 56 1.58 0.32 -7.76
CA MET A 56 0.85 1.49 -8.27
C MET A 56 -0.66 1.31 -8.20
N VAL A 57 -1.19 0.15 -8.61
CA VAL A 57 -2.62 -0.13 -8.58
C VAL A 57 -3.12 -0.30 -7.16
N VAL A 58 -2.49 -1.19 -6.39
CA VAL A 58 -3.04 -1.68 -5.12
C VAL A 58 -2.77 -0.72 -3.97
N ASN A 59 -1.54 -0.20 -3.88
CA ASN A 59 -1.10 0.64 -2.76
C ASN A 59 -1.08 2.14 -3.13
N GLY A 60 -1.36 2.48 -4.39
CA GLY A 60 -1.45 3.84 -4.90
C GLY A 60 -2.88 4.18 -5.30
N PHE A 61 -3.30 3.81 -6.51
CA PHE A 61 -4.60 4.20 -7.07
C PHE A 61 -5.78 3.84 -6.17
N VAL A 62 -5.87 2.60 -5.67
CA VAL A 62 -6.97 2.21 -4.76
C VAL A 62 -7.03 3.12 -3.54
N ASN A 63 -5.90 3.42 -2.91
CA ASN A 63 -5.85 4.27 -1.71
C ASN A 63 -6.19 5.73 -2.00
N VAL A 64 -5.71 6.26 -3.13
CA VAL A 64 -5.98 7.65 -3.56
C VAL A 64 -7.46 7.89 -3.82
N VAL A 65 -8.18 6.90 -4.36
CA VAL A 65 -9.57 7.09 -4.79
C VAL A 65 -10.60 6.78 -3.71
N ILE A 66 -10.18 6.39 -2.50
CA ILE A 66 -11.09 6.00 -1.40
C ILE A 66 -12.11 7.10 -1.13
N THR A 67 -11.65 8.33 -0.88
CA THR A 67 -12.52 9.46 -0.54
C THR A 67 -13.46 9.81 -1.69
N THR A 68 -12.98 9.75 -2.93
CA THR A 68 -13.78 9.97 -4.14
C THR A 68 -14.89 8.92 -4.31
N ILE A 69 -14.58 7.64 -4.08
CA ILE A 69 -15.56 6.55 -4.17
C ILE A 69 -16.57 6.62 -3.03
N GLU A 70 -16.15 6.96 -1.81
CA GLU A 70 -17.06 7.21 -0.69
C GLU A 70 -18.08 8.29 -1.03
N LYS A 71 -17.62 9.42 -1.57
CA LYS A 71 -18.48 10.53 -2.03
C LYS A 71 -19.42 10.09 -3.16
N ARG A 72 -18.89 9.40 -4.18
CA ARG A 72 -19.67 9.00 -5.37
C ARG A 72 -20.76 7.96 -5.07
N PHE A 73 -20.46 7.00 -4.19
CA PHE A 73 -21.31 5.83 -3.94
C PHE A 73 -21.97 5.85 -2.55
N GLY A 74 -21.75 6.91 -1.76
CA GLY A 74 -22.29 7.06 -0.42
C GLY A 74 -21.80 5.98 0.55
N LEU A 75 -20.53 5.60 0.47
CA LEU A 75 -19.96 4.51 1.28
C LEU A 75 -19.39 5.01 2.60
N ARG A 76 -19.47 4.15 3.62
CA ARG A 76 -18.79 4.37 4.90
C ARG A 76 -17.31 3.99 4.81
N SER A 77 -16.48 4.56 5.69
CA SER A 77 -15.04 4.27 5.72
C SER A 77 -14.74 2.80 6.03
N MET A 78 -15.58 2.15 6.84
CA MET A 78 -15.47 0.72 7.08
C MET A 78 -15.68 -0.10 5.80
N GLN A 79 -16.61 0.31 4.93
CA GLN A 79 -16.90 -0.41 3.67
C GLN A 79 -15.75 -0.26 2.68
N THR A 80 -15.17 0.94 2.56
CA THR A 80 -13.96 1.15 1.76
C THR A 80 -12.73 0.48 2.36
N GLY A 81 -12.68 0.35 3.69
CA GLY A 81 -11.71 -0.50 4.38
C GLY A 81 -11.77 -1.97 3.93
N VAL A 82 -12.98 -2.53 3.76
CA VAL A 82 -13.16 -3.89 3.21
C VAL A 82 -12.68 -3.98 1.76
N ILE A 83 -12.93 -2.95 0.94
CA ILE A 83 -12.43 -2.87 -0.45
C ILE A 83 -10.89 -2.88 -0.45
N ALA A 84 -10.25 -2.02 0.34
CA ALA A 84 -8.79 -1.95 0.46
C ALA A 84 -8.19 -3.29 0.94
N GLY A 85 -8.79 -3.92 1.95
CA GLY A 85 -8.36 -5.21 2.50
C GLY A 85 -8.56 -6.42 1.57
N GLY A 86 -9.46 -6.33 0.58
CA GLY A 86 -9.78 -7.42 -0.33
C GLY A 86 -8.58 -8.01 -1.08
N TYR A 87 -7.61 -7.16 -1.44
CA TYR A 87 -6.35 -7.59 -2.05
C TYR A 87 -5.60 -8.61 -1.19
N ASP A 88 -5.41 -8.30 0.10
CA ASP A 88 -4.64 -9.15 1.00
C ASP A 88 -5.39 -10.44 1.33
N MET A 89 -6.72 -10.39 1.40
CA MET A 89 -7.57 -11.58 1.59
C MET A 89 -7.35 -12.60 0.47
N ALA A 90 -7.45 -12.17 -0.80
CA ALA A 90 -7.20 -13.05 -1.94
C ALA A 90 -5.73 -13.45 -2.03
N SER A 91 -4.79 -12.53 -1.81
CA SER A 91 -3.37 -12.85 -1.90
C SER A 91 -2.93 -13.86 -0.84
N PHE A 92 -3.53 -13.83 0.36
CA PHE A 92 -3.34 -14.88 1.37
C PHE A 92 -3.94 -16.22 0.92
N ALA A 93 -5.20 -16.23 0.48
CA ALA A 93 -5.90 -17.46 0.08
C ALA A 93 -5.23 -18.16 -1.12
N CYS A 94 -4.74 -17.38 -2.10
CA CYS A 94 -4.10 -17.89 -3.30
C CYS A 94 -2.61 -18.24 -3.10
N LEU A 95 -1.97 -17.82 -2.00
CA LEU A 95 -0.52 -17.97 -1.80
C LEU A 95 -0.03 -19.41 -1.93
N ALA A 96 -0.60 -20.32 -1.14
CA ALA A 96 -0.18 -21.72 -1.12
C ALA A 96 -0.54 -22.46 -2.42
N PRO A 97 -1.78 -22.37 -2.96
CA PRO A 97 -2.12 -23.01 -4.23
C PRO A 97 -1.25 -22.55 -5.40
N VAL A 98 -1.07 -21.24 -5.58
CA VAL A 98 -0.31 -20.67 -6.69
C VAL A 98 1.17 -21.06 -6.59
N THR A 99 1.75 -20.99 -5.39
CA THR A 99 3.15 -21.36 -5.18
C THR A 99 3.39 -22.86 -5.43
N TYR A 100 2.47 -23.71 -4.98
CA TYR A 100 2.57 -25.16 -5.18
C TYR A 100 2.41 -25.55 -6.65
N LEU A 101 1.37 -25.05 -7.33
CA LEU A 101 1.08 -25.38 -8.73
C LEU A 101 2.10 -24.74 -9.70
N GLY A 102 2.50 -23.50 -9.43
CA GLY A 102 3.48 -22.77 -10.23
C GLY A 102 4.94 -23.19 -9.98
N GLY A 103 5.23 -23.78 -8.82
CA GLY A 103 6.56 -24.27 -8.45
C GLY A 103 6.87 -25.72 -8.89
N ARG A 104 5.88 -26.44 -9.44
CA ARG A 104 6.05 -27.84 -9.89
C ARG A 104 7.00 -27.93 -11.10
N SER A 105 7.83 -28.97 -11.16
CA SER A 105 8.90 -29.14 -12.18
C SER A 105 8.44 -29.16 -13.65
N GLY A 106 7.15 -29.30 -13.93
CA GLY A 106 6.58 -29.21 -15.30
C GLY A 106 5.91 -27.87 -15.60
N SER A 107 6.00 -26.89 -14.70
CA SER A 107 5.23 -25.66 -14.72
C SER A 107 6.11 -24.46 -15.03
N SER A 108 5.79 -23.69 -16.07
CA SER A 108 6.57 -22.49 -16.41
C SER A 108 6.22 -21.32 -15.49
N LYS A 109 7.11 -21.01 -14.55
CA LYS A 109 6.98 -19.86 -13.64
C LYS A 109 6.70 -18.53 -14.36
N PRO A 110 7.39 -18.17 -15.47
CA PRO A 110 7.06 -16.96 -16.23
C PRO A 110 5.64 -16.92 -16.79
N ARG A 111 5.06 -18.07 -17.16
CA ARG A 111 3.67 -18.13 -17.62
C ARG A 111 2.68 -17.88 -16.49
N TRP A 112 2.91 -18.44 -15.30
CA TRP A 112 2.10 -18.13 -14.11
C TRP A 112 2.20 -16.65 -13.73
N LEU A 113 3.39 -16.07 -13.84
CA LEU A 113 3.61 -14.64 -13.62
C LEU A 113 2.82 -13.79 -14.61
N GLY A 114 2.93 -14.08 -15.91
CA GLY A 114 2.19 -13.37 -16.95
C GLY A 114 0.67 -13.51 -16.82
N LEU A 115 0.16 -14.72 -16.53
CA LEU A 115 -1.26 -14.95 -16.26
C LEU A 115 -1.73 -14.18 -15.02
N GLY A 116 -0.91 -14.13 -13.96
CA GLY A 116 -1.20 -13.32 -12.77
C GLY A 116 -1.30 -11.83 -13.08
N VAL A 117 -0.37 -11.29 -13.88
CA VAL A 117 -0.41 -9.88 -14.31
C VAL A 117 -1.64 -9.59 -15.19
N LEU A 118 -2.04 -10.52 -16.07
CA LEU A 118 -3.29 -10.37 -16.83
C LEU A 118 -4.52 -10.37 -15.92
N LEU A 119 -4.56 -11.26 -14.92
CA LEU A 119 -5.64 -11.31 -13.94
C LEU A 119 -5.72 -10.03 -13.09
N MET A 120 -4.58 -9.42 -12.81
CA MET A 120 -4.54 -8.10 -12.17
C MET A 120 -5.08 -7.01 -13.11
N GLY A 121 -4.73 -7.04 -14.40
CA GLY A 121 -5.28 -6.11 -15.39
C GLY A 121 -6.80 -6.23 -15.57
N THR A 122 -7.35 -7.45 -15.55
CA THR A 122 -8.81 -7.66 -15.56
C THR A 122 -9.47 -7.17 -14.28
N GLY A 123 -8.80 -7.34 -13.12
CA GLY A 123 -9.21 -6.71 -11.86
C GLY A 123 -9.31 -5.18 -11.99
N SER A 124 -8.37 -4.54 -12.68
CA SER A 124 -8.39 -3.08 -12.84
C SER A 124 -9.54 -2.61 -13.71
N LEU A 125 -9.81 -3.30 -14.84
CA LEU A 125 -10.98 -3.02 -15.67
C LEU A 125 -12.29 -3.19 -14.90
N LEU A 126 -12.38 -4.24 -14.08
CA LEU A 126 -13.54 -4.49 -13.23
C LEU A 126 -13.69 -3.41 -12.14
N PHE A 127 -12.59 -2.89 -11.60
CA PHE A 127 -12.61 -1.79 -10.64
C PHE A 127 -13.14 -0.50 -11.30
N ALA A 128 -12.79 -0.23 -12.56
CA ALA A 128 -13.31 0.92 -13.31
C ALA A 128 -14.78 0.76 -13.74
N LEU A 129 -15.29 -0.48 -13.83
CA LEU A 129 -16.60 -0.81 -14.39
C LEU A 129 -17.78 -0.03 -13.79
N PRO A 130 -17.90 0.17 -12.45
CA PRO A 130 -19.03 0.88 -11.87
C PRO A 130 -19.24 2.29 -12.42
N HIS A 131 -18.18 2.99 -12.84
CA HIS A 131 -18.30 4.31 -13.46
C HIS A 131 -19.17 4.28 -14.73
N PHE A 132 -19.02 3.25 -15.57
CA PHE A 132 -19.73 3.13 -16.83
C PHE A 132 -21.14 2.53 -16.70
N LEU A 133 -21.47 1.96 -15.54
CA LEU A 133 -22.78 1.35 -15.27
C LEU A 133 -23.73 2.30 -14.53
N VAL A 134 -23.19 3.26 -13.78
CA VAL A 134 -23.96 4.25 -13.02
C VAL A 134 -24.24 5.47 -13.92
N PRO A 135 -25.44 6.08 -13.87
CA PRO A 135 -25.71 7.32 -14.59
C PRO A 135 -24.75 8.44 -14.18
N ASN A 136 -24.56 9.43 -15.05
CA ASN A 136 -23.70 10.60 -14.81
C ASN A 136 -23.95 11.22 -13.42
N TYR A 137 -22.89 11.70 -12.80
CA TYR A 137 -22.99 12.34 -11.50
C TYR A 137 -23.78 13.64 -11.61
N LYS A 138 -24.92 13.70 -10.90
CA LYS A 138 -25.71 14.92 -10.79
C LYS A 138 -25.14 15.75 -9.66
N ILE A 139 -24.66 16.94 -10.00
CA ILE A 139 -24.19 17.91 -9.02
C ILE A 139 -25.39 18.50 -8.32
N ALA A 140 -25.39 18.37 -6.99
CA ALA A 140 -26.33 19.01 -6.11
C ALA A 140 -26.10 20.54 -6.10
N GLY A 141 -27.15 21.34 -6.25
CA GLY A 141 -27.07 22.81 -6.22
C GLY A 141 -27.19 23.51 -7.57
N ASN A 142 -27.34 22.78 -8.68
CA ASN A 142 -27.47 23.38 -10.02
C ASN A 142 -28.94 23.55 -10.47
N GLU A 143 -29.86 22.85 -9.81
CA GLU A 143 -31.29 22.96 -10.11
C GLU A 143 -31.90 24.12 -9.30
N PRO A 144 -32.86 24.89 -9.85
CA PRO A 144 -33.60 25.88 -9.08
C PRO A 144 -34.39 25.26 -7.90
N ALA A 145 -34.56 23.94 -7.92
CA ALA A 145 -35.12 23.15 -6.85
C ALA A 145 -34.23 23.05 -5.59
N ASP A 146 -32.94 23.39 -5.69
CA ASP A 146 -31.94 23.31 -4.62
C ASP A 146 -31.78 24.62 -3.83
N LEU A 147 -32.47 25.69 -4.27
CA LEU A 147 -32.56 26.98 -3.60
C LEU A 147 -33.73 27.03 -2.61
N CYS A 148 -33.68 27.98 -1.67
CA CYS A 148 -34.80 28.27 -0.80
C CYS A 148 -35.98 28.77 -1.63
N THR A 149 -37.07 28.01 -1.64
CA THR A 149 -38.32 28.39 -2.29
C THR A 149 -39.44 28.42 -1.25
N PRO A 150 -39.89 29.62 -0.84
CA PRO A 150 -40.91 29.73 0.20
C PRO A 150 -42.23 29.08 -0.25
N ASN A 151 -42.92 28.41 0.68
CA ASN A 151 -44.21 27.72 0.47
C ASN A 151 -44.17 26.52 -0.50
N ARG A 152 -43.00 25.91 -0.74
CA ARG A 152 -42.94 24.67 -1.50
C ARG A 152 -43.46 23.49 -0.67
N THR A 153 -44.44 22.78 -1.20
CA THR A 153 -44.88 21.49 -0.67
C THR A 153 -43.91 20.41 -1.13
N LEU A 154 -43.36 19.67 -0.15
CA LEU A 154 -42.48 18.54 -0.42
C LEU A 154 -43.31 17.39 -1.01
N THR A 155 -43.01 17.00 -2.24
CA THR A 155 -43.31 15.66 -2.72
C THR A 155 -42.24 14.73 -2.15
N ASP A 156 -42.63 13.86 -1.24
CA ASP A 156 -41.71 12.90 -0.61
C ASP A 156 -41.22 11.92 -1.70
N SER A 157 -40.01 12.13 -2.21
CA SER A 157 -39.42 11.39 -3.32
C SER A 157 -38.80 10.06 -2.88
N CYS A 158 -39.17 9.56 -1.70
CA CYS A 158 -38.84 8.21 -1.24
C CYS A 158 -39.84 7.16 -1.79
N ASP A 159 -40.24 7.30 -3.06
CA ASP A 159 -40.91 6.22 -3.77
C ASP A 159 -39.91 5.09 -3.99
N GLY A 160 -40.25 3.89 -3.51
CA GLY A 160 -39.37 2.74 -3.25
C GLY A 160 -38.65 2.09 -4.45
N ASN A 161 -38.47 2.81 -5.56
CA ASN A 161 -37.81 2.36 -6.78
C ASN A 161 -36.66 3.25 -7.24
N VAL A 162 -36.23 4.26 -6.47
CA VAL A 162 -34.92 4.89 -6.73
C VAL A 162 -33.85 3.95 -6.20
N PRO A 163 -33.12 3.19 -7.06
CA PRO A 163 -32.07 2.33 -6.58
C PRO A 163 -31.09 3.21 -5.80
N SER A 164 -30.79 2.86 -4.55
CA SER A 164 -29.69 3.50 -3.81
C SER A 164 -28.49 3.52 -4.74
N GLU A 165 -28.07 4.70 -5.18
CA GLU A 165 -27.11 4.84 -6.26
C GLU A 165 -25.86 4.02 -5.91
N GLY A 166 -25.70 2.88 -6.58
CA GLY A 166 -24.48 2.10 -6.50
C GLY A 166 -24.19 1.31 -5.21
N GLY A 167 -24.59 1.74 -4.02
CA GLY A 167 -23.97 1.34 -2.73
C GLY A 167 -23.55 -0.14 -2.58
N ALA A 168 -24.50 -1.05 -2.35
CA ALA A 168 -24.16 -2.44 -2.01
C ALA A 168 -23.56 -3.26 -3.17
N TRP A 169 -24.06 -3.06 -4.40
CA TRP A 169 -23.57 -3.80 -5.56
C TRP A 169 -22.20 -3.27 -6.02
N ALA A 170 -21.97 -1.96 -5.95
CA ALA A 170 -20.68 -1.37 -6.29
C ALA A 170 -19.60 -1.83 -5.31
N VAL A 171 -19.90 -1.87 -4.00
CA VAL A 171 -18.99 -2.46 -3.01
C VAL A 171 -18.64 -3.90 -3.38
N ALA A 172 -19.62 -4.73 -3.77
CA ALA A 172 -19.35 -6.11 -4.19
C ALA A 172 -18.43 -6.17 -5.42
N VAL A 173 -18.64 -5.30 -6.42
CA VAL A 173 -17.78 -5.21 -7.61
C VAL A 173 -16.36 -4.77 -7.25
N PHE A 174 -16.21 -3.73 -6.42
CA PHE A 174 -14.90 -3.25 -5.97
C PHE A 174 -14.14 -4.30 -5.15
N VAL A 175 -14.82 -4.99 -4.24
CA VAL A 175 -14.24 -6.10 -3.47
C VAL A 175 -13.81 -7.22 -4.42
N PHE A 176 -14.66 -7.61 -5.37
CA PHE A 176 -14.31 -8.67 -6.32
C PHE A 176 -13.12 -8.27 -7.22
N ALA A 177 -13.07 -7.03 -7.68
CA ALA A 177 -11.92 -6.49 -8.40
C ALA A 177 -10.62 -6.56 -7.57
N GLN A 178 -10.70 -6.21 -6.28
CA GLN A 178 -9.56 -6.29 -5.36
C GLN A 178 -9.14 -7.74 -5.07
N LEU A 179 -10.08 -8.68 -5.00
CA LEU A 179 -9.77 -10.11 -4.93
C LEU A 179 -9.00 -10.58 -6.18
N LEU A 180 -9.39 -10.11 -7.39
CA LEU A 180 -8.64 -10.41 -8.62
C LEU A 180 -7.23 -9.80 -8.61
N HIS A 181 -7.07 -8.55 -8.14
CA HIS A 181 -5.76 -7.96 -7.94
C HIS A 181 -4.88 -8.79 -7.00
N GLY A 182 -5.44 -9.25 -5.87
CA GLY A 182 -4.74 -10.09 -4.88
C GLY A 182 -4.32 -11.44 -5.44
N ALA A 183 -5.23 -12.12 -6.13
CA ALA A 183 -4.95 -13.39 -6.80
C ALA A 183 -3.86 -13.23 -7.89
N GLY A 184 -3.98 -12.19 -8.72
CA GLY A 184 -3.06 -11.90 -9.82
C GLY A 184 -1.64 -11.49 -9.37
N ALA A 185 -1.54 -10.78 -8.24
CA ALA A 185 -0.25 -10.36 -7.68
C ALA A 185 0.51 -11.46 -6.94
N THR A 186 -0.21 -12.49 -6.46
CA THR A 186 0.36 -13.60 -5.68
C THR A 186 1.64 -14.22 -6.27
N PRO A 187 1.71 -14.58 -7.57
CA PRO A 187 2.92 -15.18 -8.15
C PRO A 187 4.13 -14.23 -8.19
N LEU A 188 3.94 -12.90 -8.18
CA LEU A 188 5.03 -11.92 -8.34
C LEU A 188 6.10 -12.07 -7.25
N PHE A 189 5.68 -12.07 -5.98
CA PHE A 189 6.59 -12.12 -4.83
C PHE A 189 6.96 -13.54 -4.39
N THR A 190 6.39 -14.58 -5.01
CA THR A 190 6.75 -15.98 -4.75
C THR A 190 7.49 -16.60 -5.94
N LEU A 191 6.79 -16.82 -7.05
CA LEU A 191 7.34 -17.42 -8.26
C LEU A 191 8.33 -16.49 -8.96
N GLY A 192 8.10 -15.17 -8.93
CA GLY A 192 9.01 -14.19 -9.54
C GLY A 192 10.35 -14.13 -8.82
N VAL A 193 10.32 -14.09 -7.49
CA VAL A 193 11.51 -14.12 -6.63
C VAL A 193 12.28 -15.43 -6.84
N THR A 194 11.60 -16.58 -6.82
CA THR A 194 12.26 -17.87 -7.05
C THR A 194 12.79 -18.01 -8.47
N TYR A 195 12.11 -17.43 -9.47
CA TYR A 195 12.61 -17.42 -10.85
C TYR A 195 13.90 -16.60 -10.99
N ILE A 196 13.97 -15.42 -10.37
CA ILE A 196 15.21 -14.62 -10.35
C ILE A 196 16.32 -15.41 -9.67
N ASP A 197 16.05 -15.99 -8.50
CA ASP A 197 17.08 -16.71 -7.75
C ASP A 197 17.63 -17.90 -8.54
N GLU A 198 16.77 -18.71 -9.15
CA GLU A 198 17.17 -19.93 -9.88
C GLU A 198 17.94 -19.66 -11.17
N ASN A 199 17.77 -18.49 -11.78
CA ASN A 199 18.36 -18.17 -13.08
C ASN A 199 19.57 -17.22 -13.00
N VAL A 200 19.97 -16.81 -11.79
CA VAL A 200 21.08 -15.88 -11.55
C VAL A 200 22.06 -16.48 -10.54
N SER A 201 23.36 -16.19 -10.69
CA SER A 201 24.38 -16.65 -9.75
C SER A 201 24.11 -16.14 -8.32
N LYS A 202 24.52 -16.90 -7.28
CA LYS A 202 24.28 -16.54 -5.86
C LYS A 202 24.68 -15.08 -5.55
N LYS A 203 25.84 -14.63 -6.06
CA LYS A 203 26.37 -13.27 -5.86
C LYS A 203 25.45 -12.19 -6.46
N MET A 204 24.91 -12.42 -7.65
CA MET A 204 24.07 -11.45 -8.37
C MET A 204 22.58 -11.55 -8.01
N SER A 205 22.11 -12.71 -7.53
CA SER A 205 20.71 -12.94 -7.13
C SER A 205 20.26 -11.92 -6.07
N SER A 206 21.07 -11.71 -5.03
CA SER A 206 20.78 -10.72 -3.98
C SER A 206 20.62 -9.29 -4.52
N VAL A 207 21.45 -8.90 -5.49
CA VAL A 207 21.39 -7.58 -6.14
C VAL A 207 20.11 -7.47 -6.97
N TYR A 208 19.77 -8.49 -7.75
CA TYR A 208 18.58 -8.50 -8.60
C TYR A 208 17.30 -8.43 -7.76
N LEU A 209 17.24 -9.18 -6.66
CA LEU A 209 16.12 -9.11 -5.72
C LEU A 209 16.03 -7.73 -5.05
N GLY A 210 17.16 -7.12 -4.69
CA GLY A 210 17.20 -5.75 -4.18
C GLY A 210 16.61 -4.74 -5.16
N VAL A 211 16.97 -4.81 -6.44
CA VAL A 211 16.40 -3.96 -7.51
C VAL A 211 14.89 -4.20 -7.65
N TYR A 212 14.48 -5.47 -7.68
CA TYR A 212 13.06 -5.85 -7.82
C TYR A 212 12.19 -5.29 -6.67
N TYR A 213 12.59 -5.49 -5.41
CA TYR A 213 11.84 -4.97 -4.26
C TYR A 213 11.86 -3.44 -4.20
N THR A 214 12.97 -2.79 -4.60
CA THR A 214 13.02 -1.32 -4.67
C THR A 214 12.02 -0.80 -5.69
N MET A 215 11.93 -1.41 -6.88
CA MET A 215 10.96 -1.00 -7.89
C MET A 215 9.51 -1.23 -7.44
N ALA A 216 9.24 -2.31 -6.69
CA ALA A 216 7.93 -2.54 -6.09
C ALA A 216 7.53 -1.45 -5.07
N VAL A 217 8.50 -0.79 -4.42
CA VAL A 217 8.26 0.38 -3.53
C VAL A 217 8.08 1.69 -4.32
N VAL A 218 8.67 1.81 -5.51
CA VAL A 218 8.45 2.96 -6.41
C VAL A 218 7.03 2.95 -7.00
N GLY A 219 6.42 1.78 -7.17
CA GLY A 219 5.06 1.63 -7.69
C GLY A 219 3.99 2.46 -6.94
N PRO A 220 3.78 2.27 -5.63
CA PRO A 220 2.78 3.00 -4.84
C PRO A 220 2.93 4.52 -4.96
N ALA A 221 4.18 5.00 -4.97
CA ALA A 221 4.48 6.41 -5.16
C ALA A 221 4.04 6.96 -6.51
N MET A 222 4.33 6.23 -7.59
CA MET A 222 3.80 6.59 -8.92
C MET A 222 2.27 6.63 -8.89
N GLY A 223 1.63 5.70 -8.16
CA GLY A 223 0.18 5.68 -8.00
C GLY A 223 -0.38 6.88 -7.25
N TYR A 224 0.26 7.33 -6.16
CA TYR A 224 -0.14 8.56 -5.45
C TYR A 224 -0.02 9.81 -6.31
N VAL A 225 1.12 9.97 -7.00
CA VAL A 225 1.37 11.16 -7.83
C VAL A 225 0.45 11.17 -9.05
N ILE A 226 0.41 10.09 -9.82
CA ILE A 226 -0.45 10.00 -11.02
C ILE A 226 -1.92 10.05 -10.60
N GLY A 227 -2.31 9.33 -9.55
CA GLY A 227 -3.69 9.32 -9.06
C GLY A 227 -4.14 10.70 -8.59
N GLY A 228 -3.31 11.41 -7.82
CA GLY A 228 -3.61 12.78 -7.38
C GLY A 228 -3.82 13.74 -8.55
N GLN A 229 -3.03 13.61 -9.63
CA GLN A 229 -3.23 14.37 -10.86
C GLN A 229 -4.50 13.97 -11.62
N MET A 230 -4.89 12.68 -11.63
CA MET A 230 -6.16 12.28 -12.26
C MET A 230 -7.38 12.80 -11.49
N LEU A 231 -7.25 13.03 -10.17
CA LEU A 231 -8.35 13.58 -9.36
C LEU A 231 -8.62 15.07 -9.60
N THR A 232 -7.72 15.81 -10.25
CA THR A 232 -7.97 17.20 -10.65
C THR A 232 -8.84 17.32 -11.90
N ILE A 233 -9.10 16.20 -12.59
CA ILE A 233 -9.98 16.12 -13.77
C ILE A 233 -11.37 15.68 -13.30
N TYR A 234 -12.42 16.33 -13.79
CA TYR A 234 -13.80 15.99 -13.43
C TYR A 234 -14.18 14.58 -13.91
N THR A 235 -14.92 13.81 -13.11
CA THR A 235 -15.22 12.39 -13.42
C THR A 235 -15.91 12.16 -14.76
N ASP A 236 -16.79 13.08 -15.18
CA ASP A 236 -17.62 12.95 -16.40
C ASP A 236 -17.18 13.93 -17.50
N PHE A 237 -15.89 14.33 -17.50
CA PHE A 237 -15.31 15.31 -18.43
C PHE A 237 -15.52 15.00 -19.93
N LEU A 238 -15.79 13.74 -20.28
CA LEU A 238 -16.08 13.34 -21.66
C LEU A 238 -17.48 13.76 -22.13
N THR A 239 -18.39 14.06 -21.20
CA THR A 239 -19.81 14.31 -21.49
C THR A 239 -20.30 15.66 -20.98
N VAL A 240 -19.68 16.22 -19.94
CA VAL A 240 -20.09 17.48 -19.32
C VAL A 240 -18.88 18.36 -19.07
N ASP A 241 -19.02 19.64 -19.42
CA ASP A 241 -18.04 20.67 -19.10
C ASP A 241 -18.21 21.12 -17.63
N SER A 242 -17.13 21.06 -16.85
CA SER A 242 -17.14 21.43 -15.42
C SER A 242 -17.38 22.93 -15.22
N ASP A 243 -16.92 23.75 -16.16
CA ASP A 243 -17.05 25.21 -16.06
C ASP A 243 -18.51 25.63 -16.26
N ALA A 244 -19.23 24.95 -17.16
CA ALA A 244 -20.67 25.14 -17.35
C ALA A 244 -21.49 24.72 -16.11
N LEU A 245 -20.94 23.83 -15.27
CA LEU A 245 -21.55 23.40 -14.02
C LEU A 245 -21.12 24.26 -12.81
N GLY A 246 -20.13 25.13 -12.98
CA GLY A 246 -19.61 25.97 -11.91
C GLY A 246 -18.91 25.17 -10.81
N VAL A 247 -18.18 24.09 -11.13
CA VAL A 247 -17.47 23.29 -10.11
C VAL A 247 -15.98 23.21 -10.38
N THR A 248 -15.19 23.22 -9.31
CA THR A 248 -13.73 23.11 -9.35
C THR A 248 -13.23 21.97 -8.46
N PRO A 249 -11.96 21.52 -8.55
CA PRO A 249 -11.39 20.53 -7.63
C PRO A 249 -11.43 20.91 -6.14
N VAL A 250 -11.67 22.19 -5.83
CA VAL A 250 -11.83 22.71 -4.46
C VAL A 250 -13.27 22.59 -3.98
N SER A 251 -14.24 22.47 -4.89
CA SER A 251 -15.65 22.30 -4.55
C SER A 251 -15.86 20.97 -3.81
N SER A 252 -16.63 21.00 -2.74
CA SER A 252 -16.96 19.84 -1.88
C SER A 252 -17.61 18.68 -2.63
N VAL A 253 -18.46 19.02 -3.60
CA VAL A 253 -19.20 18.13 -4.51
C VAL A 253 -18.33 17.60 -5.67
N TRP A 254 -17.06 17.99 -5.75
CA TRP A 254 -16.17 17.52 -6.80
C TRP A 254 -15.88 16.02 -6.69
N ILE A 255 -16.00 15.33 -7.82
CA ILE A 255 -15.63 13.93 -7.97
C ILE A 255 -14.60 13.85 -9.08
N GLY A 256 -13.36 13.55 -8.70
CA GLY A 256 -12.25 13.39 -9.65
C GLY A 256 -12.36 12.11 -10.48
N ALA A 257 -11.67 12.06 -11.62
CA ALA A 257 -11.69 10.96 -12.58
C ALA A 257 -10.93 9.71 -12.09
N TRP A 258 -11.45 9.09 -11.03
CA TRP A 258 -10.87 7.96 -10.32
C TRP A 258 -10.65 6.69 -11.17
N TRP A 259 -11.42 6.51 -12.24
CA TRP A 259 -11.42 5.31 -13.09
C TRP A 259 -10.26 5.27 -14.10
N ILE A 260 -9.71 6.42 -14.50
CA ILE A 260 -8.70 6.53 -15.58
C ILE A 260 -7.45 5.72 -15.25
N GLY A 261 -6.97 5.81 -14.00
CA GLY A 261 -5.78 5.10 -13.54
C GLY A 261 -5.90 3.58 -13.70
N PHE A 262 -7.10 3.04 -13.52
CA PHE A 262 -7.35 1.60 -13.65
C PHE A 262 -7.40 1.12 -15.11
N ILE A 263 -7.83 1.97 -16.05
CA ILE A 263 -7.73 1.64 -17.48
C ILE A 263 -6.26 1.69 -17.91
N LEU A 264 -5.52 2.71 -17.47
CA LEU A 264 -4.09 2.81 -17.71
C LEU A 264 -3.35 1.57 -17.17
N SER A 265 -3.66 1.13 -15.94
CA SER A 265 -3.02 -0.05 -15.36
C SER A 265 -3.35 -1.34 -16.11
N ALA A 266 -4.58 -1.50 -16.63
CA ALA A 266 -4.94 -2.65 -17.44
C ALA A 266 -4.11 -2.74 -18.73
N ILE A 267 -3.89 -1.60 -19.41
CA ILE A 267 -3.04 -1.50 -20.60
C ILE A 267 -1.58 -1.84 -20.23
N LEU A 268 -1.06 -1.27 -19.15
CA LEU A 268 0.30 -1.55 -18.68
C LEU A 268 0.48 -3.02 -18.29
N CYS A 269 -0.50 -3.63 -17.64
CA CYS A 269 -0.50 -5.06 -17.32
C CYS A 269 -0.42 -5.90 -18.60
N LEU A 270 -1.18 -5.56 -19.64
CA LEU A 270 -1.14 -6.27 -20.93
C LEU A 270 0.25 -6.14 -21.59
N ILE A 271 0.82 -4.94 -21.60
CA ILE A 271 2.16 -4.66 -22.16
C ILE A 271 3.23 -5.48 -21.45
N VAL A 272 3.15 -5.64 -20.13
CA VAL A 272 4.15 -6.37 -19.32
C VAL A 272 3.92 -7.88 -19.33
N ALA A 273 2.67 -8.32 -19.33
CA ALA A 273 2.33 -9.75 -19.30
C ALA A 273 2.75 -10.48 -20.58
N ILE A 274 2.59 -9.85 -21.76
CA ILE A 274 2.90 -10.48 -23.05
C ILE A 274 4.39 -10.92 -23.12
N PRO A 275 5.38 -10.04 -22.85
CA PRO A 275 6.79 -10.43 -22.79
C PRO A 275 7.10 -11.43 -21.68
N LEU A 276 6.49 -11.31 -20.49
CA LEU A 276 6.72 -12.25 -19.39
C LEU A 276 6.34 -13.69 -19.76
N MET A 277 5.19 -13.88 -20.41
CA MET A 277 4.75 -15.20 -20.86
C MET A 277 5.65 -15.83 -21.92
N ALA A 278 6.44 -15.02 -22.62
CA ALA A 278 7.36 -15.50 -23.64
C ALA A 278 8.62 -16.15 -23.06
N PHE A 279 8.98 -15.88 -21.80
CA PHE A 279 10.19 -16.44 -21.21
C PHE A 279 10.06 -17.96 -20.99
N PRO A 280 11.13 -18.74 -21.27
CA PRO A 280 11.16 -20.17 -21.01
C PRO A 280 11.15 -20.45 -19.50
N HIS A 281 10.79 -21.69 -19.14
CA HIS A 281 10.81 -22.13 -17.75
C HIS A 281 12.20 -21.99 -17.11
N GLU A 282 13.26 -22.14 -17.91
CA GLU A 282 14.64 -21.99 -17.49
C GLU A 282 15.43 -21.15 -18.52
N LEU A 283 16.29 -20.25 -18.03
CA LEU A 283 17.20 -19.47 -18.86
C LEU A 283 18.48 -20.26 -19.20
N PRO A 284 19.16 -19.94 -20.31
CA PRO A 284 20.41 -20.60 -20.67
C PRO A 284 21.45 -20.45 -19.56
N GLY A 285 22.12 -21.55 -19.20
CA GLY A 285 23.08 -21.62 -18.09
C GLY A 285 22.44 -21.76 -16.69
N ALA A 286 21.10 -21.72 -16.56
CA ALA A 286 20.44 -21.88 -15.27
C ALA A 286 20.69 -23.26 -14.63
N ALA A 287 20.77 -24.34 -15.43
CA ALA A 287 21.07 -25.68 -14.93
C ALA A 287 22.47 -25.77 -14.31
N GLU A 288 23.48 -25.15 -14.94
CA GLU A 288 24.86 -25.08 -14.44
C GLU A 288 24.98 -24.15 -13.22
N ILE A 289 24.24 -23.03 -13.21
CA ILE A 289 24.10 -22.16 -12.03
C ILE A 289 23.46 -22.92 -10.87
N ARG A 290 22.45 -23.75 -11.13
CA ARG A 290 21.77 -24.55 -10.10
C ARG A 290 22.66 -25.68 -9.57
N ALA A 291 23.47 -26.29 -10.44
CA ALA A 291 24.45 -27.31 -10.06
C ALA A 291 25.66 -26.74 -9.30
N SER A 292 26.13 -25.54 -9.65
CA SER A 292 27.21 -24.83 -8.96
C SER A 292 26.78 -24.19 -7.63
N LYS A 293 25.47 -24.07 -7.38
CA LYS A 293 24.94 -23.79 -6.05
C LYS A 293 25.17 -25.03 -5.16
N VAL A 294 26.36 -25.13 -4.56
CA VAL A 294 26.61 -26.07 -3.46
C VAL A 294 25.53 -25.83 -2.41
N SER A 295 24.73 -26.86 -2.16
CA SER A 295 23.76 -26.87 -1.07
C SER A 295 24.57 -26.88 0.22
N GLU A 296 24.54 -25.80 0.97
CA GLU A 296 25.10 -25.73 2.33
C GLU A 296 24.21 -26.47 3.34
N ALA A 297 23.23 -27.26 2.87
CA ALA A 297 22.42 -28.14 3.71
C ALA A 297 23.29 -29.33 4.19
N HIS A 298 23.41 -29.43 5.50
CA HIS A 298 24.21 -30.42 6.22
C HIS A 298 24.00 -31.87 5.74
N GLU A 299 25.09 -32.61 5.54
CA GLU A 299 25.09 -34.06 5.32
C GLU A 299 24.47 -34.78 6.52
N GLY A 300 23.20 -35.16 6.38
CA GLY A 300 22.46 -35.93 7.35
C GLY A 300 21.10 -36.29 6.79
N ALA A 301 21.02 -37.44 6.11
CA ALA A 301 19.78 -38.05 5.62
C ALA A 301 18.75 -37.06 5.01
N ALA A 302 19.18 -36.27 4.02
CA ALA A 302 18.28 -35.52 3.18
C ALA A 302 17.49 -36.48 2.28
N SER A 303 16.41 -37.06 2.80
CA SER A 303 15.28 -37.45 1.97
C SER A 303 14.87 -36.21 1.18
N LYS A 304 15.00 -36.26 -0.15
CA LYS A 304 14.44 -35.36 -1.18
C LYS A 304 13.56 -34.19 -0.64
N SER A 305 14.17 -33.21 0.04
CA SER A 305 13.47 -32.02 0.56
C SER A 305 13.82 -30.82 -0.32
N ALA A 306 13.66 -31.02 -1.63
CA ALA A 306 13.58 -29.95 -2.61
C ALA A 306 12.09 -29.70 -2.84
N ALA A 307 11.58 -28.60 -2.26
CA ALA A 307 10.14 -28.29 -2.16
C ALA A 307 9.35 -29.32 -1.34
N PHE A 308 8.37 -28.87 -0.56
CA PHE A 308 7.45 -29.76 0.16
C PHE A 308 6.84 -30.76 -0.85
N SER A 309 7.25 -32.02 -0.79
CA SER A 309 6.71 -33.07 -1.65
C SER A 309 5.26 -33.41 -1.29
N ALA A 310 4.82 -33.00 -0.09
CA ALA A 310 3.43 -33.09 0.35
C ALA A 310 3.01 -31.92 1.26
N LEU A 311 1.80 -31.39 1.03
CA LEU A 311 1.20 -30.29 1.81
C LEU A 311 1.11 -30.61 3.32
N HIS A 312 1.06 -31.88 3.71
CA HIS A 312 0.89 -32.31 5.10
C HIS A 312 2.14 -32.11 5.98
N GLU A 313 3.31 -31.86 5.40
CA GLU A 313 4.56 -31.61 6.14
C GLU A 313 4.72 -30.13 6.53
N LEU A 314 3.98 -29.22 5.86
CA LEU A 314 3.97 -27.78 6.13
C LEU A 314 3.59 -27.40 7.57
N PRO A 315 2.54 -27.97 8.20
CA PRO A 315 2.14 -27.59 9.55
C PRO A 315 3.21 -27.93 10.58
N ARG A 316 3.89 -29.07 10.41
CA ARG A 316 4.95 -29.53 11.33
C ARG A 316 6.18 -28.62 11.24
N ALA A 317 6.60 -28.29 10.02
CA ALA A 317 7.70 -27.36 9.79
C ALA A 317 7.35 -25.94 10.31
N ALA A 318 6.11 -25.48 10.08
CA ALA A 318 5.64 -24.19 10.58
C ALA A 318 5.64 -24.14 12.10
N ALA A 319 5.15 -25.20 12.76
CA ALA A 319 5.17 -25.31 14.22
C ALA A 319 6.60 -25.29 14.78
N ALA A 320 7.57 -25.92 14.11
CA ALA A 320 8.97 -25.89 14.51
C ALA A 320 9.57 -24.47 14.46
N LEU A 321 9.28 -23.70 13.40
CA LEU A 321 9.68 -22.29 13.29
C LEU A 321 8.99 -21.40 14.32
N LEU A 322 7.69 -21.60 14.54
CA LEU A 322 6.91 -20.82 15.51
C LEU A 322 7.32 -21.09 16.97
N ARG A 323 7.96 -22.24 17.24
CA ARG A 323 8.59 -22.51 18.55
C ARG A 323 9.87 -21.72 18.79
N ASN A 324 10.49 -21.16 17.77
CA ASN A 324 11.60 -20.22 17.96
C ASN A 324 11.04 -18.87 18.43
N PRO A 325 11.25 -18.49 19.70
CA PRO A 325 10.62 -17.30 20.27
C PRO A 325 11.08 -16.01 19.58
N THR A 326 12.37 -15.91 19.21
CA THR A 326 12.90 -14.74 18.48
C THR A 326 12.21 -14.59 17.13
N PHE A 327 12.06 -15.70 16.39
CA PHE A 327 11.33 -15.68 15.12
C PHE A 327 9.88 -15.27 15.34
N LEU A 328 9.17 -15.85 16.31
CA LEU A 328 7.78 -15.52 16.60
C LEU A 328 7.60 -14.02 16.87
N PHE A 329 8.39 -13.44 17.77
CA PHE A 329 8.27 -12.03 18.14
C PHE A 329 8.69 -11.07 17.02
N LEU A 330 9.71 -11.41 16.22
CA LEU A 330 10.04 -10.62 15.02
C LEU A 330 8.88 -10.57 14.02
N ASN A 331 8.15 -11.67 13.86
CA ASN A 331 6.97 -11.70 13.00
C ASN A 331 5.79 -10.91 13.57
N LEU A 332 5.57 -10.94 14.89
CA LEU A 332 4.54 -10.13 15.54
C LEU A 332 4.87 -8.62 15.47
N ALA A 333 6.15 -8.26 15.60
CA ALA A 333 6.62 -6.91 15.34
C ALA A 333 6.37 -6.51 13.88
N GLY A 334 6.71 -7.36 12.92
CA GLY A 334 6.43 -7.13 11.51
C GLY A 334 4.92 -7.00 11.20
N ALA A 335 4.07 -7.77 11.89
CA ALA A 335 2.61 -7.69 11.70
C ALA A 335 2.04 -6.37 12.23
N THR A 336 2.50 -5.91 13.40
CA THR A 336 2.06 -4.62 13.98
C THR A 336 2.58 -3.42 13.19
N GLU A 337 3.84 -3.44 12.74
CA GLU A 337 4.36 -2.40 11.84
C GLU A 337 3.64 -2.43 10.49
N GLY A 338 3.38 -3.62 9.93
CA GLY A 338 2.60 -3.79 8.70
C GLY A 338 1.17 -3.29 8.81
N MET A 339 0.54 -3.46 9.98
CA MET A 339 -0.79 -2.91 10.28
C MET A 339 -0.81 -1.39 10.15
N LEU A 340 0.18 -0.71 10.75
CA LEU A 340 0.28 0.75 10.68
C LEU A 340 0.57 1.23 9.26
N ILE A 341 1.50 0.59 8.55
CA ILE A 341 1.84 0.95 7.16
C ILE A 341 0.60 0.82 6.27
N SER A 342 -0.14 -0.29 6.37
CA SER A 342 -1.34 -0.54 5.56
C SER A 342 -2.50 0.41 5.92
N GLY A 343 -2.76 0.62 7.21
CA GLY A 343 -3.83 1.51 7.68
C GLY A 343 -3.60 2.97 7.31
N PHE A 344 -2.37 3.47 7.49
CA PHE A 344 -2.00 4.81 7.07
C PHE A 344 -1.98 4.96 5.55
N ALA A 345 -1.51 3.98 4.80
CA ALA A 345 -1.56 4.05 3.34
C ALA A 345 -3.01 4.24 2.86
N ALA A 346 -3.98 3.53 3.43
CA ALA A 346 -5.38 3.66 3.03
C ALA A 346 -6.02 4.98 3.48
N PHE A 347 -5.82 5.41 4.73
CA PHE A 347 -6.65 6.46 5.33
C PHE A 347 -5.92 7.74 5.71
N LEU A 348 -4.59 7.82 5.57
CA LEU A 348 -3.86 9.06 5.83
C LEU A 348 -4.21 10.20 4.86
N PRO A 349 -4.49 9.99 3.54
CA PRO A 349 -4.98 11.05 2.67
C PRO A 349 -6.27 11.65 3.20
N LYS A 350 -7.22 10.78 3.58
CA LYS A 350 -8.50 11.19 4.16
C LYS A 350 -8.33 11.99 5.46
N LEU A 351 -7.39 11.59 6.32
CA LEU A 351 -7.07 12.38 7.51
C LEU A 351 -6.54 13.77 7.14
N ILE A 352 -5.62 13.85 6.16
CA ILE A 352 -5.06 15.12 5.72
C ILE A 352 -6.14 16.03 5.11
N GLU A 353 -7.01 15.47 4.26
CA GLU A 353 -8.16 16.19 3.67
C GLU A 353 -9.05 16.83 4.74
N ASN A 354 -9.45 16.06 5.76
CA ASN A 354 -10.40 16.53 6.77
C ASN A 354 -9.76 17.43 7.85
N GLN A 355 -8.56 17.08 8.32
CA GLN A 355 -7.88 17.85 9.37
C GLN A 355 -7.39 19.20 8.87
N PHE A 356 -6.82 19.24 7.67
CA PHE A 356 -6.12 20.43 7.17
C PHE A 356 -6.86 21.14 6.05
N ALA A 357 -8.12 20.78 5.81
CA ALA A 357 -8.97 21.50 4.87
C ALA A 357 -8.46 21.50 3.42
N VAL A 358 -7.65 20.51 3.05
CA VAL A 358 -7.09 20.38 1.70
C VAL A 358 -7.95 19.47 0.83
N ASN A 359 -7.92 19.69 -0.48
CA ASN A 359 -8.64 18.83 -1.41
C ASN A 359 -7.96 17.45 -1.56
N ALA A 360 -8.69 16.49 -2.15
CA ALA A 360 -8.23 15.11 -2.28
C ALA A 360 -6.96 14.95 -3.15
N SER A 361 -6.82 15.78 -4.20
CA SER A 361 -5.65 15.74 -5.08
C SER A 361 -4.38 16.22 -4.36
N GLU A 362 -4.47 17.31 -3.59
CA GLU A 362 -3.35 17.85 -2.82
C GLU A 362 -2.94 16.90 -1.69
N ALA A 363 -3.89 16.33 -0.94
CA ALA A 363 -3.61 15.33 0.08
C ALA A 363 -2.90 14.09 -0.49
N ALA A 364 -3.35 13.59 -1.64
CA ALA A 364 -2.72 12.46 -2.33
C ALA A 364 -1.29 12.79 -2.80
N LEU A 365 -1.06 14.00 -3.33
CA LEU A 365 0.27 14.46 -3.74
C LEU A 365 1.22 14.59 -2.55
N LEU A 366 0.76 15.17 -1.44
CA LEU A 366 1.52 15.26 -0.20
C LEU A 366 1.93 13.86 0.30
N LEU A 367 1.02 12.89 0.28
CA LEU A 367 1.35 11.53 0.68
C LEU A 367 2.35 10.87 -0.28
N GLY A 368 2.26 11.12 -1.58
CA GLY A 368 3.24 10.68 -2.56
C GLY A 368 4.65 11.22 -2.25
N VAL A 369 4.74 12.53 -1.96
CA VAL A 369 5.99 13.22 -1.58
C VAL A 369 6.54 12.75 -0.24
N ILE A 370 5.69 12.36 0.71
CA ILE A 370 6.13 11.76 1.98
C ILE A 370 6.66 10.34 1.74
N THR A 371 5.87 9.51 1.05
CA THR A 371 6.08 8.06 0.95
C THR A 371 7.31 7.69 0.13
N VAL A 372 7.63 8.42 -0.95
CA VAL A 372 8.81 8.15 -1.79
C VAL A 372 10.12 8.23 -1.00
N PRO A 373 10.51 9.41 -0.45
CA PRO A 373 11.75 9.55 0.27
C PRO A 373 11.73 8.80 1.61
N ALA A 374 10.60 8.76 2.33
CA ALA A 374 10.53 8.07 3.61
C ALA A 374 10.58 6.54 3.44
N GLY A 375 9.78 6.00 2.51
CA GLY A 375 9.69 4.57 2.23
C GLY A 375 10.97 4.02 1.59
N GLY A 376 11.37 4.59 0.46
CA GLY A 376 12.59 4.18 -0.25
C GLY A 376 13.86 4.50 0.55
N GLY A 377 13.97 5.73 1.03
CA GLY A 377 15.13 6.21 1.80
C GLY A 377 15.28 5.50 3.15
N GLY A 378 14.19 5.30 3.89
CA GLY A 378 14.22 4.58 5.17
C GLY A 378 14.66 3.12 5.00
N THR A 379 14.03 2.42 4.05
CA THR A 379 14.36 1.01 3.71
C THR A 379 15.84 0.86 3.34
N PHE A 380 16.35 1.73 2.45
CA PHE A 380 17.75 1.72 2.06
C PHE A 380 18.68 2.05 3.22
N LEU A 381 18.38 3.10 3.99
CA LEU A 381 19.16 3.53 5.14
C LEU A 381 19.25 2.43 6.20
N GLY A 382 18.16 1.74 6.50
CA GLY A 382 18.14 0.61 7.43
C GLY A 382 19.08 -0.52 7.01
N GLY A 383 19.04 -0.93 5.73
CA GLY A 383 19.96 -1.93 5.18
C GLY A 383 21.41 -1.47 5.17
N TRP A 384 21.66 -0.20 4.82
CA TRP A 384 22.99 0.40 4.82
C TRP A 384 23.58 0.46 6.23
N LEU A 385 22.81 0.84 7.26
CA LEU A 385 23.27 0.90 8.66
C LEU A 385 23.70 -0.48 9.17
N VAL A 386 22.93 -1.53 8.87
CA VAL A 386 23.28 -2.93 9.22
C VAL A 386 24.64 -3.31 8.64
N LYS A 387 24.90 -2.94 7.38
CA LYS A 387 26.17 -3.21 6.69
C LYS A 387 27.31 -2.33 7.22
N ARG A 388 27.09 -1.02 7.35
CA ARG A 388 28.11 -0.03 7.73
C ARG A 388 28.67 -0.27 9.12
N TRP A 389 27.81 -0.70 10.05
CA TRP A 389 28.18 -1.00 11.43
C TRP A 389 28.42 -2.49 11.69
N GLN A 390 28.37 -3.35 10.66
CA GLN A 390 28.60 -4.79 10.77
C GLN A 390 27.81 -5.42 11.93
N LEU A 391 26.54 -5.02 12.07
CA LEU A 391 25.72 -5.43 13.22
C LEU A 391 25.46 -6.94 13.21
N ALA A 392 25.75 -7.62 14.32
CA ALA A 392 25.25 -8.96 14.58
C ALA A 392 23.73 -8.95 14.81
N CYS A 393 23.06 -10.11 14.78
CA CYS A 393 21.60 -10.20 14.90
C CYS A 393 21.04 -9.43 16.12
N ALA A 394 21.66 -9.58 17.30
CA ALA A 394 21.27 -8.83 18.48
C ALA A 394 21.38 -7.29 18.29
N GLY A 395 22.42 -6.82 17.58
CA GLY A 395 22.58 -5.41 17.23
C GLY A 395 21.55 -4.93 16.22
N ILE A 396 21.16 -5.77 15.27
CA ILE A 396 20.09 -5.47 14.30
C ILE A 396 18.75 -5.30 15.01
N ILE A 397 18.40 -6.18 15.95
CA ILE A 397 17.14 -6.06 16.69
C ILE A 397 17.16 -4.80 17.57
N LYS A 398 18.29 -4.45 18.19
CA LYS A 398 18.45 -3.17 18.90
C LYS A 398 18.25 -1.96 17.99
N LEU A 399 18.72 -2.01 16.75
CA LEU A 399 18.46 -0.97 15.75
C LEU A 399 16.96 -0.86 15.44
N CYS A 400 16.25 -1.98 15.30
CA CYS A 400 14.78 -1.96 15.14
C CYS A 400 14.09 -1.30 16.33
N VAL A 401 14.47 -1.66 17.57
CA VAL A 401 13.93 -1.03 18.78
C VAL A 401 14.17 0.48 18.76
N ALA A 402 15.40 0.91 18.50
CA ALA A 402 15.75 2.33 18.47
C ALA A 402 14.96 3.10 17.39
N ALA A 403 14.85 2.53 16.18
CA ALA A 403 14.09 3.11 15.09
C ALA A 403 12.59 3.23 15.44
N THR A 404 11.99 2.18 16.00
CA THR A 404 10.59 2.21 16.42
C THR A 404 10.36 3.17 17.59
N VAL A 405 11.31 3.37 18.51
CA VAL A 405 11.19 4.39 19.57
C VAL A 405 11.12 5.80 18.96
N VAL A 406 12.00 6.09 18.01
CA VAL A 406 11.98 7.38 17.31
C VAL A 406 10.68 7.55 16.51
N ALA A 407 10.23 6.51 15.81
CA ALA A 407 8.93 6.52 15.11
C ALA A 407 7.75 6.76 16.07
N ALA A 408 7.77 6.16 17.27
CA ALA A 408 6.76 6.37 18.29
C ALA A 408 6.76 7.81 18.82
N ALA A 409 7.92 8.45 18.94
CA ALA A 409 8.01 9.87 19.31
C ALA A 409 7.40 10.78 18.22
N PHE A 410 7.70 10.52 16.94
CA PHE A 410 7.08 11.26 15.83
C PHE A 410 5.57 11.01 15.70
N THR A 411 5.06 9.90 16.24
CA THR A 411 3.63 9.55 16.23
C THR A 411 2.79 10.57 17.02
N PHE A 412 3.39 11.30 17.97
CA PHE A 412 2.72 12.42 18.64
C PHE A 412 2.40 13.59 17.68
N GLY A 413 2.90 13.58 16.45
CA GLY A 413 2.45 14.49 15.39
C GLY A 413 0.94 14.40 15.14
N PHE A 414 0.28 13.28 15.42
CA PHE A 414 -1.19 13.18 15.32
C PHE A 414 -1.93 14.02 16.37
N VAL A 415 -1.27 14.56 17.40
CA VAL A 415 -1.86 15.53 18.35
C VAL A 415 -2.15 16.87 17.68
N LEU A 416 -1.47 17.17 16.56
CA LEU A 416 -1.70 18.40 15.80
C LEU A 416 -3.09 18.34 15.16
N THR A 417 -4.03 19.06 15.76
CA THR A 417 -5.41 19.19 15.31
C THR A 417 -5.66 20.62 14.85
N CYS A 418 -6.40 20.76 13.75
CA CYS A 418 -7.05 22.03 13.40
C CYS A 418 -8.51 21.97 13.86
N ASP A 419 -9.09 23.13 14.12
CA ASP A 419 -10.51 23.21 14.48
C ASP A 419 -11.39 22.74 13.32
N ASP A 420 -12.54 22.17 13.66
CA ASP A 420 -13.57 21.85 12.67
C ASP A 420 -14.06 23.13 11.98
N TYR A 421 -14.51 23.01 10.74
CA TYR A 421 -15.22 24.12 10.11
C TYR A 421 -16.43 24.52 10.95
N PRO A 422 -16.72 25.82 11.08
CA PRO A 422 -17.94 26.29 11.73
C PRO A 422 -19.14 25.96 10.84
N PHE A 423 -19.69 24.77 11.02
CA PHE A 423 -20.80 24.20 10.28
C PHE A 423 -22.11 24.49 11.02
N ALA A 424 -22.99 25.26 10.38
CA ALA A 424 -24.26 25.68 10.94
C ALA A 424 -25.20 24.47 11.19
N GLY A 425 -25.61 24.31 12.45
CA GLY A 425 -26.45 23.21 12.91
C GLY A 425 -25.70 21.93 13.29
N VAL A 426 -24.36 21.92 13.23
CA VAL A 426 -23.52 20.78 13.61
C VAL A 426 -22.47 21.18 14.63
N THR A 427 -21.54 22.07 14.28
CA THR A 427 -20.48 22.55 15.19
C THR A 427 -20.81 23.91 15.78
N VAL A 428 -21.50 24.76 15.03
CA VAL A 428 -22.02 26.07 15.48
C VAL A 428 -23.53 26.14 15.31
N MET A 429 -24.21 26.89 16.17
CA MET A 429 -25.65 27.12 16.02
C MET A 429 -25.91 28.12 14.89
N TYR A 430 -27.09 28.02 14.26
CA TYR A 430 -27.55 29.07 13.34
C TYR A 430 -27.64 30.41 14.06
N ASN A 431 -27.41 31.49 13.31
CA ASN A 431 -27.62 32.87 13.77
C ASN A 431 -29.11 33.25 13.82
N SER A 432 -29.97 32.30 14.16
CA SER A 432 -31.41 32.44 14.23
C SER A 432 -31.93 31.49 15.32
N PRO A 433 -33.04 31.81 16.03
CA PRO A 433 -33.56 30.94 17.06
C PRO A 433 -33.79 29.52 16.54
N ALA A 434 -33.38 28.53 17.35
CA ALA A 434 -33.66 27.12 17.08
C ALA A 434 -35.17 26.87 17.14
N VAL A 435 -35.66 26.00 16.26
CA VAL A 435 -37.08 25.62 16.20
C VAL A 435 -37.30 24.43 17.14
N PRO A 436 -38.17 24.53 18.16
CA PRO A 436 -38.39 23.44 19.10
C PRO A 436 -38.91 22.18 18.40
N GLY A 437 -38.20 21.06 18.56
CA GLY A 437 -38.57 19.76 17.99
C GLY A 437 -38.19 19.54 16.52
N ALA A 438 -37.48 20.48 15.89
CA ALA A 438 -36.90 20.31 14.56
C ALA A 438 -35.45 19.79 14.64
N ASP A 439 -34.95 19.25 13.53
CA ASP A 439 -33.55 18.84 13.39
C ASP A 439 -32.59 20.03 13.55
N SER A 440 -31.36 19.78 13.99
CA SER A 440 -30.36 20.81 14.26
C SER A 440 -29.95 21.63 13.02
N LEU A 441 -30.23 21.13 11.82
CA LEU A 441 -30.03 21.82 10.55
C LEU A 441 -31.15 22.84 10.21
N THR A 442 -32.26 22.81 10.94
CA THR A 442 -33.41 23.70 10.74
C THR A 442 -33.44 24.82 11.79
N ALA A 443 -33.54 26.06 11.33
CA ALA A 443 -33.64 27.25 12.16
C ALA A 443 -34.69 28.20 11.58
N MET A 444 -35.15 29.18 12.36
CA MET A 444 -36.21 30.12 11.93
C MET A 444 -35.91 30.87 10.62
N CYS A 445 -34.64 30.96 10.20
CA CYS A 445 -34.25 31.57 8.93
C CYS A 445 -34.51 30.67 7.70
N ASN A 446 -34.53 29.35 7.85
CA ASN A 446 -34.70 28.39 6.74
C ASN A 446 -35.98 27.53 6.86
N THR A 447 -36.81 27.73 7.89
CA THR A 447 -38.07 26.99 8.08
C THR A 447 -39.01 27.11 6.89
N ASP A 448 -39.04 28.28 6.24
CA ASP A 448 -39.96 28.55 5.15
C ASP A 448 -39.51 27.89 3.83
N CYS A 449 -38.29 27.36 3.78
CA CYS A 449 -37.65 26.80 2.59
C CYS A 449 -37.91 25.30 2.38
N SER A 450 -38.41 24.57 3.40
CA SER A 450 -38.67 23.12 3.34
C SER A 450 -37.47 22.27 2.88
N CYS A 451 -36.27 22.49 3.44
CA CYS A 451 -35.02 21.90 2.95
C CYS A 451 -34.75 20.41 3.27
N ILE A 452 -35.71 19.66 3.84
CA ILE A 452 -35.47 18.32 4.41
C ILE A 452 -34.87 17.29 3.43
N ASN A 453 -35.23 17.40 2.14
CA ASN A 453 -34.77 16.52 1.07
C ASN A 453 -33.73 17.19 0.15
N ALA A 454 -33.17 18.34 0.57
CA ALA A 454 -32.14 19.02 -0.22
C ALA A 454 -30.88 18.14 -0.28
N PRO A 455 -30.29 17.93 -1.47
CA PRO A 455 -29.05 17.18 -1.57
C PRO A 455 -27.91 17.95 -0.90
N TYR A 456 -26.92 17.22 -0.38
CA TYR A 456 -25.74 17.82 0.23
C TYR A 456 -24.92 18.58 -0.82
N SER A 457 -24.83 19.90 -0.66
CA SER A 457 -24.04 20.79 -1.53
C SER A 457 -23.57 21.98 -0.70
N PRO A 458 -22.55 21.79 0.15
CA PRO A 458 -22.25 22.76 1.18
C PRO A 458 -21.73 24.06 0.56
N VAL A 459 -22.17 25.17 1.13
CA VAL A 459 -21.81 26.53 0.69
C VAL A 459 -21.12 27.27 1.83
N CYS A 460 -20.12 28.07 1.49
CA CYS A 460 -19.47 28.98 2.43
C CYS A 460 -20.18 30.33 2.42
N GLY A 461 -20.73 30.74 3.56
CA GLY A 461 -21.31 32.06 3.77
C GLY A 461 -20.23 33.14 3.95
N ALA A 462 -20.58 34.39 3.63
CA ALA A 462 -19.74 35.56 3.85
C ALA A 462 -19.47 35.82 5.35
N ASP A 463 -20.24 35.18 6.24
CA ASP A 463 -20.03 35.17 7.69
C ASP A 463 -18.96 34.14 8.14
N GLY A 464 -18.40 33.37 7.20
CA GLY A 464 -17.38 32.35 7.44
C GLY A 464 -17.94 31.00 7.89
N ASN A 465 -19.26 30.83 7.91
CA ASN A 465 -19.91 29.57 8.30
C ASN A 465 -20.21 28.69 7.07
N VAL A 466 -20.10 27.38 7.25
CA VAL A 466 -20.49 26.38 6.24
C VAL A 466 -21.94 25.95 6.50
N TYR A 467 -22.74 25.94 5.44
CA TYR A 467 -24.13 25.48 5.48
C TYR A 467 -24.29 24.19 4.68
N TYR A 468 -25.22 23.32 5.07
CA TYR A 468 -25.46 22.03 4.42
C TYR A 468 -25.78 22.14 2.92
N SER A 469 -26.58 23.15 2.56
CA SER A 469 -26.87 23.51 1.18
C SER A 469 -27.28 24.97 1.06
N ALA A 470 -27.34 25.51 -0.17
CA ALA A 470 -27.87 26.84 -0.44
C ALA A 470 -29.30 27.04 0.11
N CYS A 471 -30.14 25.99 0.09
CA CYS A 471 -31.46 26.00 0.74
C CYS A 471 -31.34 26.22 2.26
N HIS A 472 -30.44 25.49 2.93
CA HIS A 472 -30.24 25.61 4.38
C HIS A 472 -29.64 26.96 4.78
N ALA A 473 -28.87 27.59 3.89
CA ALA A 473 -28.42 28.98 4.03
C ALA A 473 -29.55 30.01 3.75
N GLY A 474 -30.71 29.57 3.26
CA GLY A 474 -31.86 30.40 2.98
C GLY A 474 -31.74 31.23 1.70
N CYS A 475 -30.86 30.85 0.77
CA CYS A 475 -30.59 31.60 -0.45
C CYS A 475 -31.69 31.42 -1.49
N THR A 476 -32.23 32.52 -2.02
CA THR A 476 -33.30 32.49 -3.03
C THR A 476 -32.82 32.73 -4.46
N ARG A 477 -31.59 33.21 -4.66
CA ARG A 477 -31.04 33.53 -5.99
C ARG A 477 -29.61 33.02 -6.15
N GLN A 478 -29.31 32.54 -7.35
CA GLN A 478 -27.97 32.13 -7.76
C GLN A 478 -27.53 32.83 -9.05
N THR A 479 -26.23 33.05 -9.18
CA THR A 479 -25.57 33.59 -10.37
C THR A 479 -24.34 32.75 -10.66
N LEU A 480 -24.18 32.30 -11.90
CA LEU A 480 -22.99 31.57 -12.33
C LEU A 480 -21.92 32.55 -12.82
N ALA A 481 -20.72 32.49 -12.26
CA ALA A 481 -19.59 33.35 -12.62
C ALA A 481 -18.37 32.48 -12.97
N GLY A 482 -18.27 32.07 -14.23
CA GLY A 482 -17.28 31.09 -14.67
C GLY A 482 -17.46 29.77 -13.94
N ALA A 483 -16.39 29.28 -13.30
CA ALA A 483 -16.40 28.02 -12.54
C ALA A 483 -16.93 28.14 -11.09
N ALA A 484 -17.51 29.28 -10.69
CA ALA A 484 -18.05 29.51 -9.35
C ALA A 484 -19.57 29.78 -9.38
N GLN A 485 -20.30 29.19 -8.43
CA GLN A 485 -21.70 29.53 -8.17
C GLN A 485 -21.79 30.50 -7.00
N LEU A 486 -22.36 31.68 -7.28
CA LEU A 486 -22.54 32.75 -6.32
C LEU A 486 -24.00 32.82 -5.89
N PHE A 487 -24.24 32.82 -4.58
CA PHE A 487 -25.57 32.86 -4.00
C PHE A 487 -25.85 34.22 -3.36
N HIS A 488 -27.11 34.65 -3.44
CA HIS A 488 -27.60 35.94 -2.95
C HIS A 488 -28.93 35.75 -2.22
N GLN A 489 -29.28 36.74 -1.39
CA GLN A 489 -30.54 36.77 -0.63
C GLN A 489 -30.66 35.55 0.29
N CYS A 490 -29.61 35.31 1.09
CA CYS A 490 -29.50 34.19 2.00
C CYS A 490 -29.95 34.61 3.41
N SER A 491 -31.16 34.22 3.81
CA SER A 491 -31.75 34.64 5.10
C SER A 491 -30.97 34.17 6.34
N CYS A 492 -30.20 33.09 6.24
CA CYS A 492 -29.41 32.56 7.36
C CYS A 492 -27.98 33.08 7.42
N VAL A 493 -27.51 33.81 6.40
CA VAL A 493 -26.15 34.37 6.34
C VAL A 493 -26.21 35.81 6.85
N LEU A 494 -25.63 36.06 8.02
CA LEU A 494 -25.60 37.41 8.59
C LEU A 494 -24.47 38.24 7.97
N THR A 495 -24.82 39.13 7.06
CA THR A 495 -23.97 40.27 6.73
C THR A 495 -24.14 41.34 7.81
N LYS A 496 -23.10 41.59 8.62
CA LYS A 496 -23.10 42.73 9.55
C LYS A 496 -23.32 44.02 8.73
N GLU A 497 -24.14 44.95 9.22
CA GLU A 497 -24.54 46.18 8.50
C GLU A 497 -23.38 47.06 7.97
N ASN A 498 -22.13 46.81 8.38
CA ASN A 498 -20.92 47.50 7.93
C ASN A 498 -19.86 46.59 7.28
N MET A 499 -20.22 45.34 6.91
CA MET A 499 -19.29 44.41 6.29
C MET A 499 -19.40 44.51 4.77
N THR A 500 -18.29 44.80 4.10
CA THR A 500 -18.21 44.72 2.65
C THR A 500 -18.37 43.27 2.23
N LEU A 501 -19.37 42.98 1.40
CA LEU A 501 -19.55 41.66 0.81
C LEU A 501 -18.29 41.27 0.03
N PRO A 502 -17.86 40.00 0.11
CA PRO A 502 -16.78 39.50 -0.72
C PRO A 502 -17.16 39.62 -2.20
N THR A 503 -16.18 39.99 -3.02
CA THR A 503 -16.34 40.14 -4.46
C THR A 503 -15.58 39.05 -5.20
N TYR A 504 -16.22 38.45 -6.19
CA TYR A 504 -15.58 37.52 -7.13
C TYR A 504 -15.14 38.29 -8.38
N GLU A 505 -13.86 38.17 -8.74
CA GLU A 505 -13.32 38.75 -9.97
C GLU A 505 -13.53 37.77 -11.13
N LEU A 506 -14.14 38.22 -12.23
CA LEU A 506 -14.26 37.40 -13.43
C LEU A 506 -12.94 37.36 -14.20
N GLU A 507 -12.41 36.15 -14.41
CA GLU A 507 -11.29 35.95 -15.31
C GLU A 507 -11.69 36.32 -16.76
N GLY A 508 -11.03 37.33 -17.32
CA GLY A 508 -11.20 37.74 -18.73
C GLY A 508 -11.91 39.07 -18.97
N GLU A 509 -12.50 39.70 -17.93
CA GLU A 509 -13.07 41.05 -18.01
C GLU A 509 -12.44 41.99 -16.98
N VAL A 510 -11.74 43.03 -17.45
CA VAL A 510 -11.12 44.03 -16.57
C VAL A 510 -12.22 44.86 -15.88
N ASN A 511 -12.29 44.77 -14.55
CA ASN A 511 -13.18 45.51 -13.63
C ASN A 511 -14.62 44.97 -13.43
N SER A 512 -14.93 43.74 -13.84
CA SER A 512 -16.22 43.10 -13.51
C SER A 512 -16.10 42.31 -12.19
N THR A 513 -16.57 42.87 -11.08
CA THR A 513 -16.66 42.19 -9.77
C THR A 513 -18.10 41.92 -9.39
N ILE A 514 -18.38 40.71 -8.90
CA ILE A 514 -19.72 40.32 -8.41
C ILE A 514 -19.66 40.09 -6.90
N SER A 515 -20.44 40.84 -6.14
CA SER A 515 -20.60 40.65 -4.69
C SER A 515 -21.51 39.46 -4.39
N TYR A 516 -21.14 38.58 -3.46
CA TYR A 516 -21.92 37.39 -3.11
C TYR A 516 -22.06 37.21 -1.60
N GLU A 517 -23.16 36.60 -1.16
CA GLU A 517 -23.39 36.27 0.25
C GLU A 517 -22.94 34.85 0.59
N ALA A 518 -22.98 33.92 -0.37
CA ALA A 518 -22.38 32.61 -0.22
C ALA A 518 -21.81 32.11 -1.55
N ILE A 519 -20.86 31.17 -1.49
CA ILE A 519 -20.19 30.56 -2.65
C ILE A 519 -20.12 29.03 -2.49
N ASN A 520 -20.13 28.30 -3.60
CA ASN A 520 -20.06 26.83 -3.65
C ASN A 520 -18.64 26.25 -3.44
N SER A 521 -17.93 26.76 -2.44
CA SER A 521 -16.67 26.23 -1.96
C SER A 521 -16.74 26.00 -0.46
N ILE A 522 -15.83 25.18 0.06
CA ILE A 522 -15.64 25.06 1.51
C ILE A 522 -14.90 26.31 1.98
N CYS A 523 -15.29 26.85 3.14
CA CYS A 523 -14.61 28.01 3.72
C CYS A 523 -13.12 27.71 3.92
N SER A 524 -12.24 28.63 3.53
CA SER A 524 -10.80 28.48 3.77
C SER A 524 -10.50 28.60 5.26
N THR A 525 -9.89 27.57 5.83
CA THR A 525 -9.32 27.62 7.18
C THR A 525 -7.80 27.67 7.08
N ASP A 526 -7.20 28.77 7.52
CA ASP A 526 -5.75 28.89 7.61
C ASP A 526 -5.24 27.99 8.75
N CYS A 527 -4.91 26.73 8.45
CA CYS A 527 -4.24 25.87 9.42
C CYS A 527 -2.72 25.84 9.22
N PRO A 528 -1.93 26.59 10.02
CA PRO A 528 -0.47 26.65 9.86
C PRO A 528 0.24 25.33 10.24
N LEU A 529 -0.49 24.37 10.84
CA LEU A 529 0.06 23.11 11.34
C LEU A 529 0.27 22.05 10.26
N LEU A 530 -0.26 22.23 9.04
CA LEU A 530 -0.16 21.26 7.95
C LEU A 530 1.28 20.82 7.68
N TRP A 531 2.20 21.78 7.46
CA TRP A 531 3.59 21.46 7.14
C TRP A 531 4.33 20.81 8.31
N VAL A 532 4.00 21.19 9.54
CA VAL A 532 4.54 20.53 10.74
C VAL A 532 4.07 19.08 10.79
N PHE A 533 2.79 18.82 10.54
CA PHE A 533 2.23 17.47 10.47
C PHE A 533 2.86 16.63 9.36
N VAL A 534 3.09 17.22 8.17
CA VAL A 534 3.78 16.57 7.05
C VAL A 534 5.21 16.18 7.44
N CYS A 535 5.97 17.08 8.09
CA CYS A 535 7.32 16.77 8.58
C CYS A 535 7.31 15.66 9.65
N MET A 536 6.36 15.69 10.59
CA MET A 536 6.23 14.65 11.62
C MET A 536 5.86 13.30 11.00
N SER A 537 4.90 13.29 10.07
CA SER A 537 4.46 12.09 9.33
C SER A 537 5.60 11.50 8.48
N PHE A 538 6.42 12.35 7.86
CA PHE A 538 7.66 11.93 7.21
C PHE A 538 8.60 11.24 8.18
N GLY A 539 8.79 11.79 9.38
CA GLY A 539 9.57 11.15 10.46
C GLY A 539 9.00 9.78 10.83
N VAL A 540 7.70 9.68 11.08
CA VAL A 540 7.03 8.39 11.39
C VAL A 540 7.30 7.37 10.30
N MET A 541 7.05 7.71 9.03
CA MET A 541 7.25 6.79 7.91
C MET A 541 8.73 6.41 7.75
N LEU A 542 9.64 7.38 7.79
CA LEU A 542 11.08 7.15 7.56
C LEU A 542 11.62 6.12 8.56
N PHE A 543 11.35 6.32 9.86
CA PHE A 543 11.84 5.42 10.90
C PHE A 543 11.10 4.08 10.94
N THR A 544 9.83 4.05 10.53
CA THR A 544 9.07 2.80 10.32
C THR A 544 9.73 1.96 9.24
N PHE A 545 9.96 2.54 8.06
CA PHE A 545 10.63 1.85 6.95
C PHE A 545 12.10 1.54 7.24
N LEU A 546 12.79 2.37 8.02
CA LEU A 546 14.15 2.08 8.50
C LEU A 546 14.23 0.78 9.30
N ALA A 547 13.20 0.44 10.08
CA ALA A 547 13.17 -0.80 10.85
C ALA A 547 12.90 -2.05 9.98
N THR A 548 12.27 -1.90 8.81
CA THR A 548 11.78 -3.04 7.99
C THR A 548 12.91 -3.94 7.45
N MET A 549 13.92 -3.37 6.79
CA MET A 549 15.05 -4.15 6.24
C MET A 549 15.93 -4.78 7.33
N PRO A 550 16.29 -4.07 8.41
CA PRO A 550 16.88 -4.68 9.59
C PRO A 550 16.05 -5.84 10.14
N ALA A 551 14.73 -5.69 10.29
CA ALA A 551 13.87 -6.76 10.81
C ALA A 551 13.90 -8.00 9.89
N LEU A 552 13.83 -7.82 8.57
CA LEU A 552 13.99 -8.91 7.60
C LEU A 552 15.37 -9.59 7.71
N SER A 553 16.44 -8.80 7.85
CA SER A 553 17.79 -9.33 8.05
C SER A 553 17.91 -10.12 9.35
N ALA A 554 17.32 -9.64 10.45
CA ALA A 554 17.27 -10.34 11.73
C ALA A 554 16.51 -11.67 11.62
N THR A 555 15.37 -11.69 10.92
CA THR A 555 14.59 -12.91 10.68
C THR A 555 15.41 -13.96 9.93
N LEU A 556 16.15 -13.56 8.90
CA LEU A 556 17.00 -14.49 8.13
C LEU A 556 18.19 -15.03 8.93
N ARG A 557 18.70 -14.26 9.90
CA ARG A 557 19.84 -14.63 10.75
C ARG A 557 19.43 -15.41 11.99
N CYS A 558 18.16 -15.38 12.42
CA CYS A 558 17.67 -16.13 13.57
C CYS A 558 17.09 -17.51 13.19
N VAL A 559 17.01 -17.81 11.89
CA VAL A 559 16.55 -19.06 11.34
C VAL A 559 17.70 -19.78 10.63
N ARG A 560 17.70 -21.11 10.68
CA ARG A 560 18.69 -21.93 9.96
C ARG A 560 18.61 -21.69 8.45
N GLU A 561 19.75 -21.80 7.78
CA GLU A 561 19.88 -21.48 6.35
C GLU A 561 18.90 -22.27 5.46
N ASP A 562 18.68 -23.54 5.79
CA ASP A 562 17.77 -24.47 5.09
C ASP A 562 16.28 -24.10 5.22
N GLN A 563 15.93 -23.25 6.18
CA GLN A 563 14.54 -22.88 6.49
C GLN A 563 14.21 -21.43 6.16
N ARG A 564 15.16 -20.62 5.66
CA ARG A 564 14.99 -19.18 5.42
C ARG A 564 13.82 -18.84 4.49
N SER A 565 13.74 -19.49 3.32
CA SER A 565 12.68 -19.23 2.34
C SER A 565 11.30 -19.58 2.88
N PHE A 566 11.20 -20.68 3.64
CA PHE A 566 9.96 -21.09 4.30
C PHE A 566 9.57 -20.14 5.44
N ALA A 567 10.55 -19.68 6.22
CA ALA A 567 10.36 -18.70 7.27
C ALA A 567 9.86 -17.35 6.73
N LEU A 568 10.39 -16.88 5.60
CA LEU A 568 9.86 -15.70 4.90
C LEU A 568 8.40 -15.90 4.45
N GLY A 569 8.05 -17.08 3.94
CA GLY A 569 6.67 -17.41 3.57
C GLY A 569 5.71 -17.33 4.77
N ILE A 570 6.10 -17.91 5.91
CA ILE A 570 5.35 -17.81 7.18
C ILE A 570 5.26 -16.36 7.68
N GLN A 571 6.32 -15.58 7.50
CA GLN A 571 6.34 -14.17 7.88
C GLN A 571 5.27 -13.39 7.13
N TRP A 572 5.22 -13.50 5.81
CA TRP A 572 4.22 -12.82 4.99
C TRP A 572 2.79 -13.27 5.31
N ILE A 573 2.58 -14.56 5.59
CA ILE A 573 1.27 -15.07 6.04
C ILE A 573 0.82 -14.38 7.33
N LYS A 574 1.70 -14.32 8.34
CA LYS A 574 1.36 -13.70 9.63
C LYS A 574 1.16 -12.20 9.52
N VAL A 575 2.01 -11.50 8.76
CA VAL A 575 1.89 -10.07 8.51
C VAL A 575 0.56 -9.73 7.84
N ARG A 576 0.12 -10.55 6.86
CA ARG A 576 -1.17 -10.36 6.20
C ARG A 576 -2.34 -10.62 7.13
N LEU A 577 -2.35 -11.79 7.79
CA LEU A 577 -3.49 -12.23 8.59
C LEU A 577 -3.71 -11.35 9.83
N LEU A 578 -2.63 -10.99 10.54
CA LEU A 578 -2.72 -10.25 11.80
C LEU A 578 -2.47 -8.74 11.65
N GLY A 579 -1.93 -8.31 10.50
CA GLY A 579 -1.53 -6.93 10.27
C GLY A 579 -2.36 -6.26 9.17
N THR A 580 -2.06 -6.58 7.91
CA THR A 580 -2.56 -5.78 6.77
C THR A 580 -4.03 -6.04 6.42
N ILE A 581 -4.57 -7.25 6.65
CA ILE A 581 -6.00 -7.52 6.49
C ILE A 581 -6.85 -6.73 7.51
N PRO A 582 -6.60 -6.81 8.84
CA PRO A 582 -7.42 -6.07 9.80
C PRO A 582 -7.17 -4.55 9.78
N ALA A 583 -6.04 -4.08 9.25
CA ALA A 583 -5.66 -2.66 9.28
C ALA A 583 -6.69 -1.71 8.64
N PRO A 584 -7.02 -1.82 7.34
CA PRO A 584 -7.98 -0.89 6.73
C PRO A 584 -9.37 -0.97 7.37
N LEU A 585 -9.82 -2.15 7.82
CA LEU A 585 -11.11 -2.29 8.49
C LEU A 585 -11.13 -1.54 9.83
N LEU A 586 -10.07 -1.67 10.62
CA LEU A 586 -9.97 -1.04 11.92
C LEU A 586 -9.82 0.49 11.80
N PHE A 587 -8.97 0.97 10.89
CA PHE A 587 -8.80 2.40 10.63
C PHE A 587 -10.09 3.02 10.08
N GLY A 588 -10.76 2.36 9.13
CA GLY A 588 -12.05 2.81 8.60
C GLY A 588 -13.12 2.89 9.69
N PHE A 589 -13.23 1.87 10.54
CA PHE A 589 -14.17 1.88 11.66
C PHE A 589 -13.90 3.04 12.64
N LEU A 590 -12.64 3.29 13.00
CA LEU A 590 -12.27 4.39 13.89
C LEU A 590 -12.58 5.78 13.31
N ILE A 591 -12.43 5.95 11.99
CA ILE A 591 -12.79 7.21 11.30
C ILE A 591 -14.31 7.38 11.27
N ASP A 592 -15.07 6.31 11.03
CA ASP A 592 -16.53 6.36 11.06
C ASP A 592 -17.05 6.73 12.47
N LEU A 593 -16.35 6.34 13.54
CA LEU A 593 -16.70 6.74 14.92
C LEU A 593 -16.51 8.24 15.20
N SER A 594 -15.67 8.94 14.43
CA SER A 594 -15.53 10.40 14.55
C SER A 594 -16.50 11.17 13.65
N CYS A 595 -17.47 10.50 13.00
CA CYS A 595 -18.45 11.18 12.18
C CYS A 595 -19.45 12.00 13.02
N SER A 596 -19.56 13.30 12.73
CA SER A 596 -20.55 14.19 13.36
C SER A 596 -21.82 14.34 12.52
N LEU A 597 -21.72 14.26 11.19
CA LEU A 597 -22.86 14.36 10.28
C LEU A 597 -22.86 13.24 9.24
N TRP A 598 -23.89 12.39 9.26
CA TRP A 598 -24.09 11.33 8.28
C TRP A 598 -24.96 11.79 7.12
N SER A 599 -24.65 11.34 5.90
CA SER A 599 -25.59 11.43 4.79
C SER A 599 -26.75 10.49 5.02
N THR A 600 -27.97 11.01 4.98
CA THR A 600 -29.20 10.23 5.11
C THR A 600 -30.05 10.37 3.86
N SER A 601 -30.42 9.23 3.27
CA SER A 601 -31.37 9.19 2.15
C SER A 601 -32.38 8.08 2.41
N CYS A 602 -33.66 8.44 2.51
CA CYS A 602 -34.77 7.52 2.80
C CYS A 602 -34.47 6.56 3.98
N ASN A 603 -34.14 7.13 5.15
CA ASN A 603 -33.80 6.41 6.39
C ASN A 603 -32.60 5.45 6.32
N LYS A 604 -31.80 5.50 5.24
CA LYS A 604 -30.50 4.79 5.16
C LYS A 604 -29.36 5.78 5.35
N THR A 605 -28.37 5.36 6.14
CA THR A 605 -27.16 6.13 6.45
C THR A 605 -26.02 5.75 5.50
N GLY A 606 -25.57 6.71 4.71
CA GLY A 606 -24.52 6.59 3.70
C GLY A 606 -23.14 7.06 4.20
N ALA A 607 -22.42 7.80 3.36
CA ALA A 607 -21.12 8.38 3.68
C ALA A 607 -21.23 9.44 4.78
N CYS A 608 -20.16 9.61 5.55
CA CYS A 608 -20.06 10.71 6.50
C CYS A 608 -19.67 12.01 5.78
N LEU A 609 -20.41 13.08 6.07
CA LEU A 609 -20.30 14.39 5.42
C LEU A 609 -19.36 15.33 6.18
N GLN A 610 -19.35 15.25 7.51
CA GLN A 610 -18.48 16.02 8.39
C GLN A 610 -17.94 15.11 9.50
N TYR A 611 -16.62 15.17 9.72
CA TYR A 611 -15.96 14.51 10.83
C TYR A 611 -15.63 15.53 11.92
N ASP A 612 -15.56 15.05 13.16
CA ASP A 612 -14.95 15.75 14.29
C ASP A 612 -13.44 15.50 14.25
N ASN A 613 -12.69 16.56 13.95
CA ASN A 613 -11.26 16.52 13.79
C ASN A 613 -10.56 16.14 15.10
N THR A 614 -11.06 16.58 16.25
CA THR A 614 -10.44 16.27 17.55
C THR A 614 -10.53 14.77 17.83
N ASN A 615 -11.70 14.17 17.63
CA ASN A 615 -11.90 12.75 17.85
C ASN A 615 -11.16 11.90 16.80
N MET A 616 -11.19 12.30 15.53
CA MET A 616 -10.46 11.63 14.45
C MET A 616 -8.95 11.57 14.75
N SER A 617 -8.35 12.70 15.13
CA SER A 617 -6.95 12.78 15.55
C SER A 617 -6.64 11.87 16.75
N ARG A 618 -7.47 11.91 17.80
CA ARG A 618 -7.28 11.07 19.00
C ARG A 618 -7.35 9.58 18.69
N TYR A 619 -8.29 9.16 17.84
CA TYR A 619 -8.39 7.76 17.44
C TYR A 619 -7.19 7.33 16.59
N MET A 620 -6.74 8.17 15.65
CA MET A 620 -5.53 7.92 14.85
C MET A 620 -4.26 7.85 15.71
N LEU A 621 -4.10 8.78 16.66
CA LEU A 621 -3.00 8.75 17.62
C LEU A 621 -3.06 7.49 18.48
N GLY A 622 -4.25 7.14 18.99
CA GLY A 622 -4.46 5.99 19.85
C GLY A 622 -4.06 4.69 19.17
N ILE A 623 -4.56 4.43 17.96
CA ILE A 623 -4.19 3.21 17.21
C ILE A 623 -2.71 3.20 16.83
N ALA A 624 -2.16 4.35 16.44
CA ALA A 624 -0.77 4.46 16.06
C ALA A 624 0.17 4.19 17.25
N LEU A 625 -0.11 4.81 18.40
CA LEU A 625 0.69 4.66 19.61
C LEU A 625 0.57 3.23 20.17
N VAL A 626 -0.63 2.66 20.22
CA VAL A 626 -0.83 1.26 20.64
C VAL A 626 -0.07 0.32 19.70
N GLY A 627 -0.19 0.51 18.38
CA GLY A 627 0.55 -0.25 17.39
C GLY A 627 2.06 -0.17 17.61
N LYS A 628 2.61 1.04 17.80
CA LYS A 628 4.04 1.26 18.05
C LYS A 628 4.51 0.67 19.37
N LEU A 629 3.74 0.80 20.45
CA LEU A 629 4.05 0.19 21.75
C LEU A 629 4.07 -1.34 21.64
N CYS A 630 3.13 -1.93 20.91
CA CYS A 630 3.15 -3.37 20.61
C CYS A 630 4.38 -3.77 19.78
N SER A 631 4.74 -3.00 18.75
CA SER A 631 5.96 -3.25 17.96
C SER A 631 7.22 -3.15 18.81
N LEU A 632 7.32 -2.16 19.70
CA LEU A 632 8.43 -2.02 20.66
C LEU A 632 8.52 -3.21 21.59
N LEU A 633 7.39 -3.62 22.18
CA LEU A 633 7.32 -4.80 23.04
C LEU A 633 7.80 -6.05 22.29
N PHE A 634 7.33 -6.28 21.06
CA PHE A 634 7.72 -7.45 20.29
C PHE A 634 9.17 -7.42 19.83
N PHE A 635 9.72 -6.28 19.38
CA PHE A 635 11.15 -6.18 19.09
C PHE A 635 12.01 -6.37 20.34
N PHE A 636 11.58 -5.82 21.48
CA PHE A 636 12.26 -6.03 22.76
C PHE A 636 12.24 -7.50 23.18
N LEU A 637 11.09 -8.17 23.12
CA LEU A 637 10.97 -9.59 23.43
C LEU A 637 11.79 -10.45 22.46
N ALA A 638 11.82 -10.11 21.16
CA ALA A 638 12.67 -10.78 20.19
C ALA A 638 14.15 -10.68 20.59
N TRP A 639 14.61 -9.50 21.00
CA TRP A 639 15.97 -9.29 21.48
C TRP A 639 16.24 -10.06 22.78
N TRP A 640 15.31 -10.02 23.73
CA TRP A 640 15.42 -10.69 25.03
C TRP A 640 15.56 -12.22 24.90
N PHE A 641 14.75 -12.82 24.02
CA PHE A 641 14.79 -14.27 23.80
C PHE A 641 15.86 -14.71 22.80
N TYR A 642 16.57 -13.78 22.15
CA TYR A 642 17.63 -14.12 21.21
C TYR A 642 18.84 -14.71 21.93
N ARG A 643 19.21 -15.93 21.56
CA ARG A 643 20.44 -16.59 22.02
C ARG A 643 21.49 -16.57 20.90
N PRO A 644 22.66 -15.94 21.11
CA PRO A 644 23.72 -15.94 20.12
C PRO A 644 24.34 -17.34 19.96
N PRO A 645 24.74 -17.74 18.74
CA PRO A 645 25.45 -18.99 18.52
C PRO A 645 26.80 -18.96 19.26
N GLY A 646 27.06 -19.93 20.13
CA GLY A 646 28.31 -20.04 20.91
C GLY A 646 28.17 -19.88 22.42
N SER A 647 27.00 -19.48 22.94
CA SER A 647 26.76 -19.39 24.39
C SER A 647 26.45 -20.76 25.02
N LYS A 648 27.42 -21.69 25.00
CA LYS A 648 27.41 -22.86 25.91
C LYS A 648 28.38 -22.59 27.06
N ASN A 649 27.84 -22.23 28.22
CA ASN A 649 28.56 -22.39 29.49
C ASN A 649 28.73 -23.88 29.77
N GLY A 650 29.98 -24.27 30.07
CA GLY A 650 30.38 -25.36 30.96
C GLY A 650 29.92 -26.78 30.63
N ASN A 651 30.90 -27.66 30.35
CA ASN A 651 30.79 -29.12 30.27
C ASN A 651 30.34 -29.70 28.92
N ALA A 652 31.20 -29.57 27.92
CA ALA A 652 31.29 -30.56 26.86
C ALA A 652 32.78 -30.87 26.63
N ILE A 653 33.14 -32.12 26.90
CA ILE A 653 34.46 -32.71 26.71
C ILE A 653 34.89 -32.48 25.26
N VAL A 654 36.07 -31.90 25.08
CA VAL A 654 36.75 -31.74 23.79
C VAL A 654 36.96 -33.13 23.18
N PRO A 655 36.51 -33.42 21.94
CA PRO A 655 37.01 -34.58 21.24
C PRO A 655 38.45 -34.29 20.83
N SER A 656 39.37 -35.11 21.31
CA SER A 656 40.78 -35.15 20.89
C SER A 656 40.85 -35.27 19.37
N VAL A 657 41.46 -34.27 18.74
CA VAL A 657 41.84 -34.34 17.33
C VAL A 657 43.08 -35.22 17.24
N ASP A 658 42.93 -36.40 16.64
CA ASP A 658 44.05 -37.21 16.16
C ASP A 658 44.77 -36.43 15.05
N LEU A 659 45.98 -35.97 15.36
CA LEU A 659 46.92 -35.41 14.40
C LEU A 659 47.54 -36.56 13.60
N VAL A 660 47.02 -36.81 12.40
CA VAL A 660 47.74 -37.57 11.38
C VAL A 660 48.86 -36.68 10.84
N VAL A 661 50.10 -36.97 11.26
CA VAL A 661 51.32 -36.35 10.75
C VAL A 661 51.65 -36.95 9.37
N CYS A 662 51.55 -36.13 8.32
CA CYS A 662 52.23 -36.42 7.05
C CYS A 662 53.69 -35.99 7.18
N ALA A 663 54.59 -36.96 7.24
CA ALA A 663 56.03 -36.74 7.20
C ALA A 663 56.49 -36.47 5.76
N GLU A 664 57.03 -35.28 5.50
CA GLU A 664 57.75 -34.98 4.27
C GLU A 664 59.26 -35.11 4.54
N LYS A 665 59.91 -36.00 3.79
CA LYS A 665 61.36 -36.21 3.80
C LYS A 665 62.04 -35.06 3.08
N THR A 666 62.96 -34.36 3.76
CA THR A 666 64.08 -33.68 3.08
C THR A 666 65.34 -33.74 3.93
N ASN A 667 66.43 -34.13 3.26
CA ASN A 667 67.79 -34.24 3.77
C ASN A 667 68.38 -32.87 4.13
N GLY A 668 69.09 -32.78 5.24
CA GLY A 668 70.00 -31.67 5.53
C GLY A 668 70.47 -31.62 6.98
N ASN A 669 71.71 -32.03 7.24
CA ASN A 669 72.42 -31.78 8.50
C ASN A 669 72.58 -30.27 8.76
N VAL A 670 72.57 -29.86 10.04
CA VAL A 670 73.60 -29.05 10.73
C VAL A 670 73.03 -28.26 11.94
N THR A 671 73.47 -28.69 13.14
CA THR A 671 73.84 -27.99 14.40
C THR A 671 72.88 -27.12 15.24
N ASN A 672 72.91 -27.44 16.54
CA ASN A 672 72.58 -26.64 17.74
C ASN A 672 73.09 -25.19 17.71
N VAL A 673 72.32 -24.22 18.25
CA VAL A 673 72.76 -23.15 19.19
C VAL A 673 71.53 -22.58 19.95
N ALA A 674 71.79 -22.08 21.16
CA ALA A 674 70.95 -21.77 22.31
C ALA A 674 70.15 -20.45 22.33
N ASN A 675 69.20 -20.43 23.27
CA ASN A 675 68.68 -19.34 24.13
C ASN A 675 68.72 -17.87 23.69
N GLY A 676 67.53 -17.27 23.73
CA GLY A 676 67.28 -16.00 24.42
C GLY A 676 66.50 -14.97 23.59
N THR A 677 65.32 -14.58 24.06
CA THR A 677 64.86 -13.18 24.19
C THR A 677 63.46 -13.11 24.81
N LEU A 678 63.31 -12.24 25.81
CA LEU A 678 62.07 -11.78 26.40
C LEU A 678 61.77 -10.38 25.85
N GLU A 679 60.49 -10.15 25.55
CA GLU A 679 59.75 -8.90 25.35
C GLU A 679 59.65 -8.20 23.97
N ARG A 680 58.36 -8.00 23.63
CA ARG A 680 57.70 -6.90 22.89
C ARG A 680 57.69 -6.95 21.36
N GLY A 681 56.98 -7.96 20.84
CA GLY A 681 56.42 -7.96 19.48
C GLY A 681 54.97 -7.43 19.45
N SER A 682 54.73 -6.50 18.53
CA SER A 682 53.42 -6.06 18.03
C SER A 682 52.55 -7.25 17.59
N ASN A 683 51.39 -7.45 18.22
CA ASN A 683 50.38 -8.42 17.75
C ASN A 683 49.66 -7.89 16.51
N GLY A 684 50.27 -8.10 15.34
CA GLY A 684 49.58 -8.12 14.06
C GLY A 684 48.86 -9.45 13.90
N TYR A 685 47.53 -9.43 13.97
CA TYR A 685 46.70 -10.54 13.52
C TYR A 685 46.68 -10.53 11.98
N CYS A 686 47.40 -11.47 11.35
CA CYS A 686 47.15 -11.86 9.97
C CYS A 686 46.02 -12.92 9.96
N ASN A 687 44.84 -12.52 9.47
CA ASN A 687 43.78 -13.46 9.10
C ASN A 687 44.14 -14.11 7.75
N ALA A 688 44.60 -15.36 7.79
CA ALA A 688 44.86 -16.19 6.61
C ALA A 688 43.54 -16.72 5.99
N ALA A 689 42.68 -15.80 5.53
CA ALA A 689 41.50 -16.13 4.73
C ALA A 689 41.22 -15.08 3.62
N LEU A 690 42.22 -14.27 3.26
CA LEU A 690 42.08 -13.17 2.29
C LEU A 690 43.06 -13.22 1.10
N GLU A 691 43.81 -14.31 0.91
CA GLU A 691 44.69 -14.50 -0.25
C GLU A 691 44.34 -15.78 -1.01
N CYS A 692 43.18 -15.79 -1.66
CA CYS A 692 42.92 -16.58 -2.87
C CYS A 692 42.03 -15.78 -3.82
N SER A 693 42.38 -14.50 -4.01
CA SER A 693 41.77 -13.63 -5.01
C SER A 693 42.89 -12.95 -5.78
N ASP A 694 43.69 -13.73 -6.48
CA ASP A 694 44.36 -13.33 -7.72
C ASP A 694 44.64 -14.61 -8.51
N HIS A 695 44.07 -14.69 -9.72
CA HIS A 695 44.02 -15.83 -10.64
C HIS A 695 42.90 -16.86 -10.43
N LEU A 696 41.69 -16.55 -10.93
CA LEU A 696 40.96 -17.31 -11.98
C LEU A 696 39.60 -16.66 -12.29
#